data_AF-A0A925NKX5-F1
#
_entry.id   AF-A0A925NKX5-F1
#
_cell.length_a   1.000
_cell.length_b   1.000
_cell.length_c   1.000
_cell.angle_alpha   90.00
_cell.angle_beta   90.00
_cell.angle_gamma   90.00
#
_symmetry.space_group_name_H-M   'P 1'
#
loop_
_entity.id
_entity.type
_entity.pdbx_description
1 polymer ?
#
loop_
_entity_poly.entity_id
_entity_poly.type
_entity_poly.pdbx_seq_one_letter_code
_entity_poly.pdbx_strand_id
1 'polypeptide(L)'
;MGRRGGCQPCQPQYVAPESFQQPGGSSCEGGTCYPSVSDQQQYQRQAQDRRGGRCGTPGDGFEIINPTGNNFGTPENYNKAVAGTFKYTDQNYDQALKDAARKGQPVVAVFGSKDCPDTQKLLDTVQKSQQAGGKDRATYVYIEMDRVRENPNSGLAKFSEGIRKDNLAHTILFTQKPDANGNPVPEAAMMTAWGGRDQIANTINTHIGYGEQAMRGRQFNIKPEAEPGAEAKKDVGKEVKDVKELPMEERIKRNLALHQEIMTGLSQGNKATDWKEGEKHYKAAIAASDKVDKEAVKSELKRVEDLLSKGADEAKTKELNSERSKLKLLEGGDWLSRASMGFSCMKWNPNFRDVGEQWLIAAGDKNPAMYDSATFKSQLKTVLNPEQENAFMKRAVQHEINKSGPAAPGQPIEQASAKVPVEVKKPVVVPPEVKKPVALPPLEIRPRVQPPAEPPARPDLRVIPKPPLPGTEVKPLVPPVPGKLPVPEVKIPPEKRPEAGEKKPEAQKKTVYDGANFNEALKAAKDQGLPVVFKVGSPSCPPCNRFDRELGHSLEDQYKGKAIVIKVNNNTNPDVGEKLGVSSLPTFGVGHVDATGKLTIDSTWTGYGSPNGVAASQGINQWKSYVDAGIRAANSKLKK
;
A
#
# COMPACT_ATOMS: atom_id res chain seq x y z
N MET A 1 -13.03 -72.45 -30.02
CA MET A 1 -13.90 -71.69 -30.97
C MET A 1 -14.76 -70.76 -30.12
N GLY A 2 -14.43 -69.47 -29.97
CA GLY A 2 -14.98 -68.32 -30.73
C GLY A 2 -16.32 -67.87 -30.11
N ARG A 3 -16.66 -66.61 -29.79
CA ARG A 3 -16.25 -65.23 -30.16
C ARG A 3 -16.63 -64.30 -28.97
N ARG A 4 -15.77 -63.41 -28.46
CA ARG A 4 -15.63 -61.96 -28.78
C ARG A 4 -16.94 -61.20 -29.03
N GLY A 5 -17.36 -60.39 -28.04
CA GLY A 5 -18.21 -59.21 -28.21
C GLY A 5 -17.41 -57.98 -27.77
N GLY A 6 -17.10 -57.09 -28.70
CA GLY A 6 -16.34 -55.86 -28.45
C GLY A 6 -17.27 -54.68 -28.18
N CYS A 7 -16.90 -53.85 -27.20
CA CYS A 7 -17.47 -52.51 -27.03
C CYS A 7 -16.85 -51.56 -28.06
N GLN A 8 -17.69 -50.85 -28.82
CA GLN A 8 -17.25 -49.70 -29.62
C GLN A 8 -16.94 -48.50 -28.70
N PRO A 9 -15.89 -47.72 -28.98
CA PRO A 9 -15.69 -46.43 -28.34
C PRO A 9 -16.57 -45.36 -28.98
N CYS A 10 -17.37 -44.67 -28.15
CA CYS A 10 -18.03 -43.43 -28.53
C CYS A 10 -16.97 -42.34 -28.73
N GLN A 11 -16.71 -41.94 -29.98
CA GLN A 11 -16.08 -40.66 -30.27
C GLN A 11 -17.16 -39.58 -30.38
N PRO A 12 -17.07 -38.46 -29.64
CA PRO A 12 -17.86 -37.29 -29.99
C PRO A 12 -17.21 -36.59 -31.19
N GLN A 13 -17.91 -36.57 -32.31
CA GLN A 13 -17.61 -35.68 -33.44
C GLN A 13 -17.77 -34.22 -32.99
N TYR A 14 -16.68 -33.47 -33.03
CA TYR A 14 -16.71 -32.02 -32.92
C TYR A 14 -17.27 -31.45 -34.23
N VAL A 15 -18.51 -30.95 -34.20
CA VAL A 15 -19.08 -30.12 -35.26
C VAL A 15 -18.99 -28.68 -34.77
N ALA A 16 -18.23 -27.85 -35.47
CA ALA A 16 -18.15 -26.42 -35.18
C ALA A 16 -19.53 -25.76 -35.45
N PRO A 17 -20.11 -25.00 -34.51
CA PRO A 17 -21.33 -24.27 -34.82
C PRO A 17 -21.00 -23.10 -35.74
N GLU A 18 -21.68 -23.11 -36.89
CA GLU A 18 -21.85 -21.96 -37.77
C GLU A 18 -22.38 -20.74 -37.01
N SER A 19 -21.99 -19.59 -37.51
CA SER A 19 -22.27 -18.24 -37.03
C SER A 19 -23.67 -18.02 -36.45
N PHE A 20 -23.75 -17.85 -35.12
CA PHE A 20 -24.89 -17.19 -34.49
C PHE A 20 -24.71 -15.67 -34.57
N GLN A 21 -25.46 -15.02 -35.45
CA GLN A 21 -25.74 -13.59 -35.35
C GLN A 21 -26.80 -13.38 -34.27
N GLN A 22 -26.49 -12.63 -33.20
CA GLN A 22 -27.48 -12.08 -32.28
C GLN A 22 -27.19 -10.61 -31.94
N PRO A 23 -28.23 -9.82 -31.63
CA PRO A 23 -28.22 -8.37 -31.72
C PRO A 23 -27.76 -7.75 -30.39
N GLY A 24 -26.49 -7.33 -30.36
CA GLY A 24 -25.95 -6.48 -29.31
C GLY A 24 -25.03 -5.46 -29.97
N GLY A 25 -25.41 -4.18 -29.93
CA GLY A 25 -24.68 -3.11 -30.61
C GLY A 25 -23.27 -2.93 -30.06
N SER A 26 -22.27 -3.36 -30.82
CA SER A 26 -20.90 -2.92 -30.67
C SER A 26 -20.81 -1.43 -30.96
N SER A 27 -20.62 -0.59 -29.95
CA SER A 27 -20.23 0.81 -30.18
C SER A 27 -18.80 0.84 -30.71
N CYS A 28 -18.66 1.22 -31.97
CA CYS A 28 -17.38 1.38 -32.64
C CYS A 28 -17.01 2.87 -32.59
N GLU A 29 -15.98 3.23 -31.84
CA GLU A 29 -15.37 4.57 -31.90
C GLU A 29 -13.90 4.37 -32.29
N GLY A 30 -13.48 4.98 -33.41
CA GLY A 30 -12.09 4.94 -33.88
C GLY A 30 -11.60 3.63 -34.53
N GLY A 31 -12.51 2.74 -34.99
CA GLY A 31 -12.12 1.51 -35.71
C GLY A 31 -11.68 0.35 -34.81
N THR A 32 -11.82 0.48 -33.49
CA THR A 32 -11.57 -0.58 -32.51
C THR A 32 -12.89 -1.02 -31.87
N CYS A 33 -13.22 -2.31 -31.98
CA CYS A 33 -14.37 -2.90 -31.31
C CYS A 33 -13.94 -3.42 -29.94
N TYR A 34 -14.61 -2.97 -28.87
CA TYR A 34 -14.39 -3.46 -27.51
C TYR A 34 -15.58 -4.33 -27.07
N PRO A 35 -15.37 -5.40 -26.28
CA PRO A 35 -16.43 -5.91 -25.43
C PRO A 35 -16.76 -4.82 -24.41
N SER A 36 -18.04 -4.45 -24.36
CA SER A 36 -18.56 -3.47 -23.40
C SER A 36 -18.35 -3.94 -21.95
N VAL A 37 -18.42 -3.02 -20.99
CA VAL A 37 -18.46 -3.39 -19.55
C VAL A 37 -19.62 -4.35 -19.27
N SER A 38 -20.73 -4.23 -20.02
CA SER A 38 -21.81 -5.21 -20.01
C SER A 38 -21.37 -6.59 -20.50
N ASP A 39 -20.55 -6.71 -21.55
CA ASP A 39 -20.06 -8.01 -22.04
C ASP A 39 -19.12 -8.68 -21.04
N GLN A 40 -18.25 -7.91 -20.37
CA GLN A 40 -17.43 -8.43 -19.27
C GLN A 40 -18.28 -8.89 -18.07
N GLN A 41 -19.30 -8.11 -17.70
CA GLN A 41 -20.22 -8.49 -16.63
C GLN A 41 -21.14 -9.64 -17.01
N GLN A 42 -21.56 -9.74 -18.28
CA GLN A 42 -22.40 -10.81 -18.79
C GLN A 42 -21.60 -12.11 -18.91
N TYR A 43 -20.31 -12.03 -19.21
CA TYR A 43 -19.39 -13.17 -19.08
C TYR A 43 -19.19 -13.60 -17.62
N GLN A 44 -19.01 -12.66 -16.68
CA GLN A 44 -18.96 -12.99 -15.24
C GLN A 44 -20.27 -13.62 -14.76
N ARG A 45 -21.43 -13.14 -15.25
CA ARG A 45 -22.74 -13.76 -15.01
C ARG A 45 -22.85 -15.14 -15.64
N GLN A 46 -22.42 -15.35 -16.89
CA GLN A 46 -22.42 -16.68 -17.52
C GLN A 46 -21.48 -17.67 -16.83
N ALA A 47 -20.33 -17.21 -16.31
CA ALA A 47 -19.43 -18.01 -15.50
C ALA A 47 -20.02 -18.35 -14.12
N GLN A 48 -20.93 -17.51 -13.60
CA GLN A 48 -21.69 -17.76 -12.38
C GLN A 48 -22.94 -18.62 -12.64
N ASP A 49 -23.64 -18.44 -13.76
CA ASP A 49 -24.83 -19.20 -14.17
C ASP A 49 -24.47 -20.62 -14.60
N ARG A 50 -23.25 -20.85 -15.11
CA ARG A 50 -22.70 -22.21 -15.26
C ARG A 50 -22.49 -22.93 -13.91
N ARG A 51 -22.57 -22.24 -12.76
CA ARG A 51 -22.67 -22.86 -11.42
C ARG A 51 -24.11 -23.16 -11.00
N GLY A 52 -25.11 -22.58 -11.67
CA GLY A 52 -26.55 -22.83 -11.43
C GLY A 52 -27.21 -23.78 -12.44
N GLY A 53 -26.53 -24.07 -13.56
CA GLY A 53 -26.98 -24.99 -14.59
C GLY A 53 -26.86 -26.46 -14.15
N ARG A 54 -27.99 -27.04 -13.78
CA ARG A 54 -28.20 -28.41 -13.32
C ARG A 54 -27.90 -29.45 -14.43
N CYS A 55 -26.64 -29.68 -14.78
CA CYS A 55 -26.13 -30.83 -15.56
C CYS A 55 -24.63 -31.01 -15.26
N GLY A 56 -24.31 -31.43 -14.04
CA GLY A 56 -22.98 -31.86 -13.63
C GLY A 56 -23.13 -32.64 -12.33
N THR A 57 -22.73 -33.90 -12.34
CA THR A 57 -22.72 -34.79 -11.17
C THR A 57 -22.01 -34.13 -9.98
N PRO A 58 -22.50 -34.30 -8.74
CA PRO A 58 -21.99 -33.62 -7.54
C PRO A 58 -20.68 -34.26 -7.01
N GLY A 59 -19.66 -34.39 -7.86
CA GLY A 59 -18.38 -35.02 -7.53
C GLY A 59 -17.15 -34.10 -7.65
N ASP A 60 -17.16 -33.11 -8.53
CA ASP A 60 -15.93 -32.39 -8.89
C ASP A 60 -16.08 -30.88 -8.66
N GLY A 61 -15.26 -30.31 -7.77
CA GLY A 61 -14.84 -28.90 -7.97
C GLY A 61 -14.81 -27.95 -6.77
N PHE A 62 -15.15 -28.38 -5.55
CA PHE A 62 -14.80 -27.64 -4.34
C PHE A 62 -13.75 -28.42 -3.54
N GLU A 63 -12.59 -28.67 -4.15
CA GLU A 63 -11.45 -29.11 -3.36
C GLU A 63 -11.11 -28.00 -2.37
N ILE A 64 -11.26 -28.32 -1.08
CA ILE A 64 -10.73 -27.50 0.00
C ILE A 64 -9.22 -27.39 -0.25
N ILE A 65 -8.73 -26.16 -0.41
CA ILE A 65 -7.30 -25.91 -0.56
C ILE A 65 -6.65 -26.31 0.76
N ASN A 66 -5.92 -27.42 0.76
CA ASN A 66 -5.05 -27.82 1.86
C ASN A 66 -3.65 -27.26 1.57
N PRO A 67 -3.25 -26.17 2.25
CA PRO A 67 -1.96 -25.55 1.98
C PRO A 67 -0.83 -26.51 2.31
N THR A 68 0.16 -26.57 1.45
CA THR A 68 1.39 -27.35 1.67
C THR A 68 2.47 -26.46 2.26
N GLY A 69 3.19 -26.97 3.25
CA GLY A 69 4.38 -26.30 3.78
C GLY A 69 5.46 -26.20 2.70
N ASN A 70 6.25 -25.13 2.74
CA ASN A 70 7.41 -25.00 1.86
C ASN A 70 8.58 -25.83 2.38
N ASN A 71 9.36 -26.41 1.47
CA ASN A 71 10.59 -27.13 1.78
C ASN A 71 11.78 -26.51 1.04
N PHE A 72 11.95 -25.20 1.17
CA PHE A 72 13.14 -24.51 0.64
C PHE A 72 14.41 -24.83 1.43
N GLY A 73 14.27 -25.19 2.71
CA GLY A 73 15.40 -25.33 3.64
C GLY A 73 15.99 -23.96 4.00
N THR A 74 17.09 -23.58 3.34
CA THR A 74 17.80 -22.33 3.64
C THR A 74 17.24 -21.14 2.83
N PRO A 75 17.44 -19.88 3.29
CA PRO A 75 17.08 -18.69 2.52
C PRO A 75 17.73 -18.62 1.13
N GLU A 76 18.94 -19.15 0.97
CA GLU A 76 19.67 -19.16 -0.31
C GLU A 76 18.96 -20.02 -1.35
N ASN A 77 18.43 -21.18 -0.95
CA ASN A 77 17.65 -22.05 -1.83
C ASN A 77 16.35 -21.39 -2.29
N TYR A 78 15.66 -20.69 -1.38
CA TYR A 78 14.49 -19.90 -1.71
C TYR A 78 14.81 -18.81 -2.73
N ASN A 79 15.85 -18.01 -2.47
CA ASN A 79 16.29 -16.96 -3.39
C ASN A 79 16.69 -17.51 -4.75
N LYS A 80 17.37 -18.66 -4.78
CA LYS A 80 17.74 -19.36 -6.01
C LYS A 80 16.51 -19.85 -6.79
N ALA A 81 15.48 -20.37 -6.11
CA ALA A 81 14.23 -20.80 -6.74
C ALA A 81 13.48 -19.61 -7.38
N VAL A 82 13.39 -18.49 -6.67
CA VAL A 82 12.79 -17.25 -7.19
C VAL A 82 13.58 -16.73 -8.40
N ALA A 83 14.90 -16.57 -8.27
CA ALA A 83 15.75 -16.06 -9.35
C ALA A 83 15.80 -16.99 -10.58
N GLY A 84 15.67 -18.30 -10.38
CA GLY A 84 15.58 -19.28 -11.47
C GLY A 84 14.27 -19.20 -12.27
N THR A 85 13.20 -18.68 -11.67
CA THR A 85 11.86 -18.63 -12.27
C THR A 85 11.48 -17.23 -12.78
N PHE A 86 11.99 -16.17 -12.15
CA PHE A 86 11.59 -14.80 -12.44
C PHE A 86 12.78 -13.92 -12.83
N LYS A 87 12.61 -13.20 -13.94
CA LYS A 87 13.51 -12.10 -14.34
C LYS A 87 13.31 -10.86 -13.47
N TYR A 88 12.07 -10.61 -13.04
CA TYR A 88 11.69 -9.44 -12.26
C TYR A 88 11.22 -9.83 -10.88
N THR A 89 11.54 -9.00 -9.90
CA THR A 89 11.07 -9.08 -8.52
C THR A 89 10.42 -7.75 -8.10
N ASP A 90 9.95 -7.66 -6.86
CA ASP A 90 9.49 -6.40 -6.25
C ASP A 90 10.54 -5.29 -6.30
N GLN A 91 11.84 -5.63 -6.36
CA GLN A 91 12.93 -4.66 -6.42
C GLN A 91 13.06 -3.96 -7.79
N ASN A 92 12.53 -4.55 -8.85
CA ASN A 92 12.53 -3.98 -10.20
C ASN A 92 11.15 -4.07 -10.86
N TYR A 93 10.09 -4.00 -10.06
CA TYR A 93 8.70 -4.09 -10.52
C TYR A 93 8.33 -3.02 -11.56
N ASP A 94 8.79 -1.78 -11.39
CA ASP A 94 8.52 -0.71 -12.36
C ASP A 94 9.14 -1.02 -13.73
N GLN A 95 10.30 -1.71 -13.76
CA GLN A 95 10.90 -2.18 -14.99
C GLN A 95 10.06 -3.28 -15.64
N ALA A 96 9.50 -4.19 -14.84
CA ALA A 96 8.59 -5.22 -15.32
C ALA A 96 7.36 -4.61 -16.01
N LEU A 97 6.76 -3.56 -15.42
CA LEU A 97 5.63 -2.84 -16.00
C LEU A 97 5.99 -2.20 -17.35
N LYS A 98 7.12 -1.48 -17.40
CA LYS A 98 7.62 -0.87 -18.65
C LYS A 98 7.88 -1.91 -19.74
N ASP A 99 8.56 -3.00 -19.40
CA ASP A 99 8.89 -4.04 -20.38
C ASP A 99 7.63 -4.75 -20.88
N ALA A 100 6.67 -5.01 -20.00
CA ALA A 100 5.38 -5.57 -20.37
C ALA A 100 4.60 -4.63 -21.30
N ALA A 101 4.56 -3.33 -20.98
CA ALA A 101 3.88 -2.33 -21.79
C ALA A 101 4.54 -2.13 -23.17
N ARG A 102 5.88 -2.15 -23.23
CA ARG A 102 6.64 -2.10 -24.50
C ARG A 102 6.34 -3.30 -25.39
N LYS A 103 6.14 -4.48 -24.79
CA LYS A 103 5.83 -5.73 -25.50
C LYS A 103 4.33 -5.92 -25.77
N GLY A 104 3.46 -5.04 -25.27
CA GLY A 104 2.01 -5.25 -25.34
C GLY A 104 1.53 -6.49 -24.55
N GLN A 105 2.23 -6.83 -23.47
CA GLN A 105 1.98 -8.03 -22.66
C GLN A 105 1.23 -7.68 -21.35
N PRO A 106 0.35 -8.57 -20.86
CA PRO A 106 -0.12 -8.52 -19.48
C PRO A 106 1.00 -8.85 -18.49
N VAL A 107 0.77 -8.54 -17.22
CA VAL A 107 1.69 -8.84 -16.12
C VAL A 107 1.10 -9.93 -15.23
N VAL A 108 1.91 -10.94 -14.94
CA VAL A 108 1.61 -12.00 -13.97
C VAL A 108 2.45 -11.74 -12.72
N ALA A 109 1.82 -11.22 -11.67
CA ALA A 109 2.44 -10.97 -10.38
C ALA A 109 2.19 -12.14 -9.42
N VAL A 110 3.28 -12.72 -8.92
CA VAL A 110 3.26 -13.87 -8.02
C VAL A 110 3.74 -13.42 -6.66
N PHE A 111 2.86 -13.46 -5.66
CA PHE A 111 3.12 -13.08 -4.29
C PHE A 111 3.42 -14.32 -3.48
N GLY A 112 4.54 -14.30 -2.77
CA GLY A 112 4.92 -15.36 -1.84
C GLY A 112 6.01 -14.91 -0.90
N SER A 113 6.34 -15.77 0.06
CA SER A 113 7.53 -15.64 0.90
C SER A 113 8.05 -17.02 1.27
N LYS A 114 9.27 -17.09 1.83
CA LYS A 114 9.84 -18.36 2.29
C LYS A 114 8.89 -19.11 3.23
N ASP A 115 8.22 -18.38 4.11
CA ASP A 115 7.38 -18.94 5.17
C ASP A 115 5.88 -18.92 4.82
N CYS A 116 5.50 -18.44 3.64
CA CYS A 116 4.12 -18.40 3.18
C CYS A 116 3.74 -19.74 2.52
N PRO A 117 2.82 -20.55 3.10
CA PRO A 117 2.39 -21.83 2.52
C PRO A 117 2.10 -21.76 1.03
N ASP A 118 2.37 -22.89 0.35
CA ASP A 118 2.25 -23.09 -1.10
C ASP A 118 3.19 -22.27 -1.99
N THR A 119 4.07 -21.42 -1.45
CA THR A 119 4.99 -20.61 -2.27
C THR A 119 5.85 -21.50 -3.17
N GLN A 120 6.45 -22.57 -2.66
CA GLN A 120 7.28 -23.47 -3.47
C GLN A 120 6.48 -24.11 -4.61
N LYS A 121 5.31 -24.66 -4.28
CA LYS A 121 4.43 -25.30 -5.25
C LYS A 121 3.91 -24.31 -6.30
N LEU A 122 3.67 -23.06 -5.91
CA LEU A 122 3.28 -22.00 -6.82
C LEU A 122 4.43 -21.59 -7.77
N LEU A 123 5.68 -21.52 -7.28
CA LEU A 123 6.85 -21.29 -8.15
C LEU A 123 6.93 -22.36 -9.25
N ASP A 124 6.80 -23.64 -8.88
CA ASP A 124 6.80 -24.75 -9.84
C ASP A 124 5.64 -24.63 -10.84
N THR A 125 4.45 -24.27 -10.37
CA THR A 125 3.25 -24.10 -11.21
C THR A 125 3.41 -22.96 -12.21
N VAL A 126 3.99 -21.84 -11.78
CA VAL A 126 4.28 -20.69 -12.65
C VAL A 126 5.36 -21.04 -13.66
N GLN A 127 6.39 -21.79 -13.26
CA GLN A 127 7.41 -22.28 -14.18
C GLN A 127 6.81 -23.19 -15.26
N LYS A 128 5.89 -24.10 -14.90
CA LYS A 128 5.13 -24.92 -15.86
C LYS A 128 4.31 -24.05 -16.83
N SER A 129 3.62 -23.01 -16.34
CA SER A 129 2.90 -22.05 -17.21
C SER A 129 3.84 -21.35 -18.19
N GLN A 130 5.01 -20.91 -17.72
CA GLN A 130 6.04 -20.30 -18.57
C GLN A 130 6.52 -21.27 -19.67
N GLN A 131 6.80 -22.53 -19.30
CA GLN A 131 7.24 -23.59 -20.22
C GLN A 131 6.16 -23.96 -21.25
N ALA A 132 4.89 -23.89 -20.87
CA ALA A 132 3.74 -24.10 -21.76
C ALA A 132 3.45 -22.90 -22.70
N GLY A 133 4.44 -22.05 -22.96
CA GLY A 133 4.35 -20.91 -23.87
C GLY A 133 3.91 -19.59 -23.23
N GLY A 134 3.69 -19.56 -21.90
CA GLY A 134 3.35 -18.31 -21.20
C GLY A 134 4.51 -17.31 -21.15
N LYS A 135 5.76 -17.78 -21.15
CA LYS A 135 6.97 -16.97 -20.94
C LYS A 135 7.11 -15.79 -21.92
N ASP A 136 6.75 -16.01 -23.18
CA ASP A 136 6.88 -15.00 -24.24
C ASP A 136 5.59 -14.20 -24.47
N ARG A 137 4.54 -14.50 -23.69
CA ARG A 137 3.20 -13.94 -23.82
C ARG A 137 2.80 -13.04 -22.64
N ALA A 138 3.52 -13.14 -21.53
CA ALA A 138 3.32 -12.29 -20.37
C ALA A 138 4.66 -11.93 -19.70
N THR A 139 4.67 -10.83 -18.97
CA THR A 139 5.80 -10.49 -18.09
C THR A 139 5.51 -10.98 -16.68
N TYR A 140 6.38 -11.84 -16.17
CA TYR A 140 6.25 -12.44 -14.84
C TYR A 140 7.09 -11.67 -13.83
N VAL A 141 6.50 -11.34 -12.69
CA VAL A 141 7.18 -10.67 -11.58
C VAL A 141 6.89 -11.37 -10.26
N TYR A 142 7.93 -11.63 -9.47
CA TYR A 142 7.78 -12.17 -8.13
C TYR A 142 7.75 -11.05 -7.09
N ILE A 143 6.79 -11.08 -6.17
CA ILE A 143 6.61 -10.05 -5.16
C ILE A 143 6.83 -10.69 -3.79
N GLU A 144 7.95 -10.34 -3.15
CA GLU A 144 8.26 -10.80 -1.79
C GLU A 144 7.30 -10.18 -0.77
N MET A 145 6.44 -11.01 -0.20
CA MET A 145 5.39 -10.57 0.72
C MET A 145 5.95 -10.00 2.01
N ASP A 146 7.07 -10.52 2.51
CA ASP A 146 7.65 -10.02 3.76
C ASP A 146 8.21 -8.60 3.56
N ARG A 147 8.89 -8.33 2.44
CA ARG A 147 9.36 -6.99 2.08
C ARG A 147 8.21 -6.00 1.83
N VAL A 148 7.14 -6.45 1.18
CA VAL A 148 5.94 -5.59 0.99
C VAL A 148 5.22 -5.33 2.32
N ARG A 149 5.27 -6.28 3.26
CA ARG A 149 4.74 -6.10 4.62
C ARG A 149 5.57 -5.08 5.39
N GLU A 150 6.89 -5.14 5.26
CA GLU A 150 7.82 -4.18 5.85
C GLU A 150 7.69 -2.78 5.22
N ASN A 151 7.31 -2.68 3.94
CA ASN A 151 7.09 -1.40 3.26
C ASN A 151 5.63 -1.22 2.76
N PRO A 152 4.70 -0.87 3.66
CA PRO A 152 3.29 -0.67 3.31
C PRO A 152 3.04 0.52 2.37
N ASN A 153 4.02 1.40 2.18
CA ASN A 153 3.94 2.53 1.24
C ASN A 153 4.43 2.16 -0.17
N SER A 154 4.92 0.94 -0.38
CA SER A 154 5.26 0.48 -1.72
C SER A 154 4.00 0.52 -2.61
N GLY A 155 4.14 0.91 -3.88
CA GLY A 155 3.04 0.85 -4.85
C GLY A 155 2.46 -0.56 -5.01
N LEU A 156 3.17 -1.58 -4.51
CA LEU A 156 2.82 -2.99 -4.45
C LEU A 156 1.92 -3.34 -3.24
N ALA A 157 1.97 -2.57 -2.16
CA ALA A 157 1.23 -2.86 -0.94
C ALA A 157 -0.30 -2.92 -1.19
N LYS A 158 -0.81 -2.11 -2.11
CA LYS A 158 -2.22 -2.11 -2.53
C LYS A 158 -2.70 -3.46 -3.07
N PHE A 159 -1.80 -4.25 -3.65
CA PHE A 159 -2.12 -5.60 -4.12
C PHE A 159 -2.04 -6.63 -2.98
N SER A 160 -1.21 -6.37 -1.97
CA SER A 160 -1.05 -7.25 -0.80
C SER A 160 -2.19 -7.16 0.21
N GLU A 161 -2.91 -6.03 0.29
CA GLU A 161 -3.93 -5.80 1.33
C GLU A 161 -5.05 -6.86 1.34
N GLY A 162 -5.44 -7.38 0.18
CA GLY A 162 -6.42 -8.48 0.07
C GLY A 162 -5.81 -9.86 0.36
N ILE A 163 -4.50 -10.03 0.16
CA ILE A 163 -3.78 -11.30 0.27
C ILE A 163 -3.39 -11.60 1.73
N ARG A 164 -3.19 -10.55 2.54
CA ARG A 164 -2.67 -10.64 3.93
C ARG A 164 -3.48 -11.51 4.88
N LYS A 165 -4.75 -11.79 4.61
CA LYS A 165 -5.64 -12.50 5.54
C LYS A 165 -5.43 -14.01 5.55
N ASP A 166 -5.08 -14.59 4.41
CA ASP A 166 -5.10 -16.04 4.24
C ASP A 166 -3.72 -16.67 4.42
N ASN A 167 -2.66 -15.85 4.46
CA ASN A 167 -1.26 -16.29 4.51
C ASN A 167 -0.90 -17.33 3.43
N LEU A 168 -1.51 -17.23 2.25
CA LEU A 168 -1.27 -18.14 1.12
C LEU A 168 -0.55 -17.41 -0.01
N ALA A 169 0.31 -18.15 -0.70
CA ALA A 169 0.89 -17.70 -1.96
C ALA A 169 -0.23 -17.36 -2.96
N HIS A 170 -0.03 -16.31 -3.75
CA HIS A 170 -1.10 -15.73 -4.55
C HIS A 170 -0.60 -15.33 -5.94
N THR A 171 -1.41 -15.55 -6.97
CA THR A 171 -1.14 -15.06 -8.34
C THR A 171 -2.19 -14.03 -8.72
N ILE A 172 -1.73 -12.90 -9.26
CA ILE A 172 -2.58 -11.88 -9.88
C ILE A 172 -2.13 -11.71 -11.33
N LEU A 173 -3.09 -11.72 -12.26
CA LEU A 173 -2.87 -11.29 -13.64
C LEU A 173 -3.62 -9.99 -13.87
N PHE A 174 -2.93 -8.98 -14.40
CA PHE A 174 -3.52 -7.70 -14.75
C PHE A 174 -2.93 -7.11 -16.04
N THR A 175 -3.69 -6.21 -16.64
CA THR A 175 -3.26 -5.38 -17.78
C THR A 175 -2.82 -4.00 -17.30
N GLN A 176 -2.32 -3.18 -18.22
CA GLN A 176 -1.79 -1.86 -17.92
C GLN A 176 -2.44 -0.83 -18.82
N LYS A 177 -2.69 0.37 -18.30
CA LYS A 177 -3.15 1.53 -19.09
C LYS A 177 -2.16 2.69 -18.98
N PRO A 178 -2.05 3.55 -19.99
CA PRO A 178 -1.28 4.79 -19.87
C PRO A 178 -1.92 5.72 -18.85
N ASP A 179 -1.12 6.33 -17.99
CA ASP A 179 -1.53 7.51 -17.21
C ASP A 179 -1.55 8.78 -18.08
N ALA A 180 -1.78 9.94 -17.46
CA ALA A 180 -1.79 11.24 -18.14
C ALA A 180 -0.45 11.58 -18.84
N ASN A 181 0.66 10.95 -18.43
CA ASN A 181 1.99 11.14 -19.02
C ASN A 181 2.35 10.02 -20.01
N GLY A 182 1.45 9.04 -20.18
CA GLY A 182 1.67 7.84 -20.99
C GLY A 182 2.49 6.76 -20.30
N ASN A 183 2.77 6.87 -18.99
CA ASN A 183 3.45 5.81 -18.23
C ASN A 183 2.50 4.63 -17.99
N PRO A 184 3.00 3.39 -17.98
CA PRO A 184 2.17 2.24 -17.69
C PRO A 184 1.76 2.22 -16.21
N VAL A 185 0.45 2.09 -15.98
CA VAL A 185 -0.13 1.92 -14.64
C VAL A 185 -0.96 0.64 -14.63
N PRO A 186 -0.81 -0.24 -13.62
CA PRO A 186 -1.57 -1.46 -13.54
C PRO A 186 -3.06 -1.17 -13.35
N GLU A 187 -3.90 -1.95 -14.03
CA GLU A 187 -5.34 -1.95 -13.88
C GLU A 187 -5.81 -2.91 -12.77
N ALA A 188 -7.13 -3.05 -12.62
CA ALA A 188 -7.68 -4.08 -11.75
C ALA A 188 -7.27 -5.48 -12.22
N ALA A 189 -7.15 -6.41 -11.27
CA ALA A 189 -6.86 -7.80 -11.56
C ALA A 189 -7.92 -8.39 -12.49
N MET A 190 -7.47 -9.01 -13.59
CA MET A 190 -8.32 -9.81 -14.47
C MET A 190 -8.52 -11.22 -13.91
N MET A 191 -7.51 -11.70 -13.19
CA MET A 191 -7.52 -13.02 -12.55
C MET A 191 -6.77 -12.95 -11.24
N THR A 192 -7.31 -13.64 -10.24
CA THR A 192 -6.72 -13.86 -8.94
C THR A 192 -6.82 -15.35 -8.61
N ALA A 193 -5.74 -15.95 -8.18
CA ALA A 193 -5.72 -17.35 -7.72
C ALA A 193 -4.86 -17.52 -6.47
N TRP A 194 -5.35 -18.33 -5.54
CA TRP A 194 -4.68 -18.67 -4.28
C TRP A 194 -4.06 -20.06 -4.32
N GLY A 195 -2.94 -20.21 -3.61
CA GLY A 195 -2.22 -21.47 -3.43
C GLY A 195 -1.38 -21.87 -4.65
N GLY A 196 -0.84 -23.09 -4.60
CA GLY A 196 0.05 -23.65 -5.62
C GLY A 196 -0.58 -24.77 -6.44
N ARG A 197 -1.89 -24.78 -6.63
CA ARG A 197 -2.61 -25.88 -7.31
C ARG A 197 -2.26 -25.97 -8.80
N ASP A 198 -2.16 -27.18 -9.35
CA ASP A 198 -1.72 -27.40 -10.74
C ASP A 198 -2.66 -26.74 -11.78
N GLN A 199 -3.94 -26.55 -11.45
CA GLN A 199 -4.90 -25.88 -12.34
C GLN A 199 -4.59 -24.39 -12.57
N ILE A 200 -3.76 -23.78 -11.71
CA ILE A 200 -3.36 -22.37 -11.86
C ILE A 200 -2.57 -22.19 -13.16
N ALA A 201 -1.73 -23.13 -13.57
CA ALA A 201 -0.94 -22.99 -14.80
C ALA A 201 -1.85 -22.79 -16.04
N ASN A 202 -2.87 -23.63 -16.20
CA ASN A 202 -3.84 -23.51 -17.29
C ASN A 202 -4.68 -22.24 -17.18
N THR A 203 -5.03 -21.85 -15.95
CA THR A 203 -5.79 -20.63 -15.68
C THR A 203 -4.99 -19.39 -16.07
N ILE A 204 -3.70 -19.33 -15.72
CA ILE A 204 -2.77 -18.27 -16.12
C ILE A 204 -2.73 -18.19 -17.65
N ASN A 205 -2.43 -19.30 -18.33
CA ASN A 205 -2.30 -19.31 -19.79
C ASN A 205 -3.57 -18.88 -20.52
N THR A 206 -4.74 -19.26 -20.00
CA THR A 206 -6.03 -18.81 -20.53
C THR A 206 -6.19 -17.30 -20.39
N HIS A 207 -5.91 -16.74 -19.21
CA HIS A 207 -6.08 -15.31 -18.95
C HIS A 207 -5.00 -14.44 -19.58
N ILE A 208 -3.82 -14.99 -19.87
CA ILE A 208 -2.80 -14.32 -20.70
C ILE A 208 -3.39 -13.96 -22.06
N GLY A 209 -4.14 -14.86 -22.70
CA GLY A 209 -4.79 -14.57 -23.98
C GLY A 209 -5.76 -13.38 -23.91
N TYR A 210 -6.54 -13.28 -22.84
CA TYR A 210 -7.41 -12.13 -22.61
C TYR A 210 -6.61 -10.84 -22.36
N GLY A 211 -5.51 -10.95 -21.61
CA GLY A 211 -4.60 -9.84 -21.35
C GLY A 211 -3.95 -9.30 -22.62
N GLU A 212 -3.46 -10.18 -23.50
CA GLU A 212 -2.90 -9.80 -24.81
C GLU A 212 -3.93 -9.07 -25.68
N GLN A 213 -5.17 -9.57 -25.74
CA GLN A 213 -6.26 -8.90 -26.45
C GLN A 213 -6.54 -7.51 -25.87
N ALA A 214 -6.59 -7.40 -24.54
CA ALA A 214 -6.82 -6.14 -23.86
C ALA A 214 -5.66 -5.14 -24.03
N MET A 215 -4.42 -5.62 -24.17
CA MET A 215 -3.23 -4.79 -24.41
C MET A 215 -3.08 -4.36 -25.87
N ARG A 216 -3.73 -5.06 -26.82
CA ARG A 216 -3.67 -4.76 -28.25
C ARG A 216 -4.16 -3.33 -28.52
N GLY A 217 -3.35 -2.55 -29.24
CA GLY A 217 -3.67 -1.17 -29.62
C GLY A 217 -3.39 -0.13 -28.53
N ARG A 218 -2.93 -0.52 -27.33
CA ARG A 218 -2.51 0.45 -26.31
C ARG A 218 -1.16 1.04 -26.67
N GLN A 219 -1.06 2.35 -26.60
CA GLN A 219 0.18 3.09 -26.77
C GLN A 219 0.63 3.63 -25.43
N PHE A 220 1.91 3.40 -25.11
CA PHE A 220 2.55 3.92 -23.91
C PHE A 220 3.68 4.85 -24.33
N ASN A 221 3.84 5.95 -23.61
CA ASN A 221 4.94 6.89 -23.80
C ASN A 221 6.20 6.38 -23.07
N ILE A 222 6.59 5.15 -23.38
CA ILE A 222 7.81 4.56 -22.87
C ILE A 222 8.87 4.93 -23.89
N LYS A 223 9.69 5.93 -23.54
CA LYS A 223 10.93 6.16 -24.28
C LYS A 223 11.63 4.81 -24.38
N PRO A 224 12.11 4.39 -25.57
CA PRO A 224 13.04 3.29 -25.65
C PRO A 224 14.12 3.63 -24.63
N GLU A 225 14.16 2.89 -23.51
CA GLU A 225 15.35 2.91 -22.70
C GLU A 225 16.41 2.52 -23.70
N ALA A 226 17.36 3.43 -23.97
CA ALA A 226 18.48 3.14 -24.83
C ALA A 226 18.89 1.73 -24.43
N GLU A 227 18.73 0.77 -25.36
CA GLU A 227 19.16 -0.60 -25.08
C GLU A 227 20.52 -0.46 -24.41
N PRO A 228 20.82 -1.12 -23.28
CA PRO A 228 22.02 -0.90 -22.47
C PRO A 228 23.37 -1.00 -23.24
N GLY A 229 23.61 -0.16 -24.27
CA GLY A 229 24.43 -0.50 -25.41
C GLY A 229 24.19 0.24 -26.75
N ALA A 230 23.22 1.15 -26.91
CA ALA A 230 23.01 1.84 -28.21
C ALA A 230 23.65 3.25 -28.34
N GLU A 231 23.58 4.12 -27.32
CA GLU A 231 24.17 5.48 -27.41
C GLU A 231 25.56 5.62 -26.73
N ALA A 232 26.07 4.56 -26.11
CA ALA A 232 27.45 4.50 -25.60
C ALA A 232 28.46 3.97 -26.62
N LYS A 233 28.05 3.68 -27.87
CA LYS A 233 28.90 3.00 -28.87
C LYS A 233 29.88 3.89 -29.64
N LYS A 234 30.00 5.19 -29.32
CA LYS A 234 31.11 6.01 -29.86
C LYS A 234 32.33 6.13 -28.94
N ASP A 235 32.25 5.69 -27.68
CA ASP A 235 33.42 5.68 -26.77
C ASP A 235 33.53 4.46 -25.83
N VAL A 236 32.58 3.51 -25.81
CA VAL A 236 32.63 2.33 -24.91
C VAL A 236 32.92 1.05 -25.70
N GLY A 237 34.17 0.94 -26.16
CA GLY A 237 34.82 -0.33 -26.51
C GLY A 237 35.64 -0.93 -25.35
N LYS A 238 35.49 -0.40 -24.14
CA LYS A 238 36.04 -1.01 -22.92
C LYS A 238 34.91 -1.69 -22.18
N GLU A 239 34.89 -3.01 -22.27
CA GLU A 239 34.23 -3.92 -21.32
C GLU A 239 34.35 -3.34 -19.90
N VAL A 240 33.21 -3.07 -19.25
CA VAL A 240 33.20 -2.65 -17.84
C VAL A 240 33.59 -3.89 -17.05
N LYS A 241 34.89 -4.10 -16.89
CA LYS A 241 35.45 -5.12 -16.01
C LYS A 241 34.78 -5.02 -14.65
N ASP A 242 34.53 -6.17 -14.03
CA ASP A 242 34.06 -6.19 -12.64
C ASP A 242 34.99 -5.29 -11.81
N VAL A 243 34.45 -4.49 -10.89
CA VAL A 243 35.24 -3.53 -10.09
C VAL A 243 36.40 -4.23 -9.39
N LYS A 244 36.20 -5.51 -9.06
CA LYS A 244 37.18 -6.39 -8.43
C LYS A 244 38.37 -6.74 -9.34
N GLU A 245 38.23 -6.62 -10.66
CA GLU A 245 39.28 -6.90 -11.64
C GLU A 245 40.13 -5.67 -11.98
N LEU A 246 39.73 -4.48 -11.53
CA LEU A 246 40.52 -3.27 -11.71
C LEU A 246 41.77 -3.32 -10.80
N PRO A 247 42.91 -2.76 -11.25
CA PRO A 247 44.07 -2.54 -10.37
C PRO A 247 43.67 -1.79 -9.10
N MET A 248 44.37 -2.06 -7.98
CA MET A 248 44.04 -1.48 -6.67
C MET A 248 44.03 0.06 -6.72
N GLU A 249 44.96 0.66 -7.45
CA GLU A 249 45.09 2.11 -7.62
C GLU A 249 43.86 2.72 -8.32
N GLU A 250 43.31 2.03 -9.32
CA GLU A 250 42.09 2.48 -10.01
C GLU A 250 40.86 2.34 -9.11
N ARG A 251 40.79 1.28 -8.30
CA ARG A 251 39.73 1.08 -7.30
C ARG A 251 39.74 2.19 -6.24
N ILE A 252 40.92 2.57 -5.74
CA ILE A 252 41.09 3.69 -4.80
C ILE A 252 40.67 5.01 -5.45
N LYS A 253 41.12 5.29 -6.67
CA LYS A 253 40.74 6.51 -7.41
C LYS A 253 39.23 6.61 -7.61
N ARG A 254 38.58 5.49 -7.94
CA ARG A 254 37.11 5.41 -8.06
C ARG A 254 36.42 5.66 -6.72
N ASN A 255 36.91 5.08 -5.62
CA ASN A 255 36.36 5.32 -4.29
C ASN A 255 36.47 6.80 -3.88
N LEU A 256 37.57 7.48 -4.22
CA LEU A 256 37.71 8.92 -3.96
C LEU A 256 36.71 9.77 -4.75
N ALA A 257 36.35 9.39 -5.98
CA ALA A 257 35.27 10.04 -6.72
C ALA A 257 33.91 9.82 -6.05
N LEU A 258 33.62 8.58 -5.63
CA LEU A 258 32.40 8.26 -4.88
C LEU A 258 32.29 9.03 -3.56
N HIS A 259 33.40 9.29 -2.87
CA HIS A 259 33.41 10.12 -1.66
C HIS A 259 32.82 11.51 -1.94
N GLN A 260 33.20 12.15 -3.05
CA GLN A 260 32.67 13.47 -3.41
C GLN A 260 31.16 13.41 -3.71
N GLU A 261 30.69 12.37 -4.40
CA GLU A 261 29.26 12.15 -4.67
C GLU A 261 28.46 11.93 -3.37
N ILE A 262 28.96 11.08 -2.47
CA ILE A 262 28.35 10.82 -1.16
C ILE A 262 28.24 12.12 -0.36
N MET A 263 29.32 12.88 -0.25
CA MET A 263 29.34 14.13 0.51
C MET A 263 28.44 15.20 -0.11
N THR A 264 28.37 15.25 -1.44
CA THR A 264 27.47 16.17 -2.14
C THR A 264 26.01 15.81 -1.88
N GLY A 265 25.64 14.54 -2.02
CA GLY A 265 24.28 14.07 -1.73
C GLY A 265 23.88 14.25 -0.26
N LEU A 266 24.78 13.97 0.69
CA LEU A 266 24.55 14.24 2.11
C LEU A 266 24.36 15.74 2.39
N SER A 267 25.23 16.59 1.83
CA SER A 267 25.16 18.05 2.04
C SER A 267 23.89 18.64 1.44
N GLN A 268 23.52 18.24 0.23
CA GLN A 268 22.31 18.70 -0.44
C GLN A 268 21.05 18.17 0.27
N GLY A 269 21.05 16.90 0.68
CA GLY A 269 19.95 16.31 1.45
C GLY A 269 19.70 17.04 2.78
N ASN A 270 20.78 17.39 3.49
CA ASN A 270 20.70 18.15 4.75
C ASN A 270 20.21 19.59 4.57
N LYS A 271 20.43 20.20 3.39
CA LYS A 271 20.02 21.58 3.07
C LYS A 271 18.62 21.67 2.47
N ALA A 272 18.06 20.55 2.02
CA ALA A 272 16.76 20.52 1.37
C ALA A 272 15.66 20.96 2.34
N THR A 273 14.82 21.89 1.89
CA THR A 273 13.65 22.38 2.63
C THR A 273 12.39 21.56 2.37
N ASP A 274 12.38 20.78 1.28
CA ASP A 274 11.31 19.85 0.92
C ASP A 274 11.80 18.40 1.00
N TRP A 275 10.91 17.51 1.46
CA TRP A 275 11.26 16.11 1.69
C TRP A 275 11.56 15.36 0.39
N LYS A 276 10.93 15.69 -0.74
CA LYS A 276 11.17 14.98 -2.02
C LYS A 276 12.54 15.33 -2.57
N GLU A 277 12.92 16.60 -2.45
CA GLU A 277 14.25 17.07 -2.84
C GLU A 277 15.31 16.41 -1.94
N GLY A 278 15.11 16.41 -0.63
CA GLY A 278 16.03 15.77 0.30
C GLY A 278 16.16 14.27 0.06
N GLU A 279 15.04 13.56 -0.12
CA GLU A 279 15.01 12.13 -0.45
C GLU A 279 15.83 11.82 -1.71
N LYS A 280 15.67 12.63 -2.78
CA LYS A 280 16.44 12.46 -4.03
C LYS A 280 17.94 12.51 -3.76
N HIS A 281 18.41 13.48 -2.98
CA HIS A 281 19.84 13.64 -2.68
C HIS A 281 20.38 12.54 -1.76
N TYR A 282 19.63 12.11 -0.75
CA TYR A 282 20.04 10.98 0.08
C TYR A 282 20.08 9.67 -0.70
N LYS A 283 19.10 9.41 -1.58
CA LYS A 283 19.13 8.22 -2.45
C LYS A 283 20.36 8.20 -3.36
N ALA A 284 20.77 9.36 -3.88
CA ALA A 284 22.01 9.47 -4.65
C ALA A 284 23.25 9.16 -3.78
N ALA A 285 23.32 9.68 -2.56
CA ALA A 285 24.40 9.37 -1.62
C ALA A 285 24.45 7.87 -1.25
N ILE A 286 23.29 7.26 -1.00
CA ILE A 286 23.15 5.82 -0.72
C ILE A 286 23.64 5.01 -1.91
N ALA A 287 23.18 5.33 -3.13
CA ALA A 287 23.61 4.62 -4.34
C ALA A 287 25.10 4.76 -4.63
N ALA A 288 25.72 5.91 -4.32
CA ALA A 288 27.17 6.08 -4.41
C ALA A 288 27.89 5.26 -3.33
N SER A 289 27.39 5.24 -2.09
CA SER A 289 27.97 4.47 -1.00
C SER A 289 27.93 2.96 -1.22
N ASP A 290 26.86 2.44 -1.85
CA ASP A 290 26.72 1.01 -2.17
C ASP A 290 27.69 0.56 -3.27
N LYS A 291 28.28 1.49 -4.02
CA LYS A 291 29.31 1.22 -5.06
C LYS A 291 30.74 1.26 -4.51
N VAL A 292 30.94 1.63 -3.25
CA VAL A 292 32.27 1.73 -2.64
C VAL A 292 32.87 0.34 -2.49
N ASP A 293 34.09 0.18 -2.99
CA ASP A 293 34.86 -1.05 -2.80
C ASP A 293 35.49 -1.06 -1.42
N LYS A 294 34.81 -1.70 -0.46
CA LYS A 294 35.22 -1.72 0.95
C LYS A 294 36.58 -2.37 1.19
N GLU A 295 36.98 -3.34 0.37
CA GLU A 295 38.28 -4.01 0.54
C GLU A 295 39.42 -3.10 0.07
N ALA A 296 39.22 -2.37 -1.02
CA ALA A 296 40.16 -1.32 -1.43
C ALA A 296 40.26 -0.20 -0.38
N VAL A 297 39.14 0.24 0.21
CA VAL A 297 39.14 1.23 1.30
C VAL A 297 39.92 0.74 2.51
N LYS A 298 39.68 -0.49 2.99
CA LYS A 298 40.40 -1.06 4.14
C LYS A 298 41.90 -1.20 3.88
N SER A 299 42.27 -1.69 2.69
CA SER A 299 43.67 -1.82 2.30
C SER A 299 44.38 -0.47 2.31
N GLU A 300 43.72 0.55 1.78
CA GLU A 300 44.28 1.90 1.74
C GLU A 300 44.32 2.57 3.10
N LEU A 301 43.29 2.36 3.94
CA LEU A 301 43.26 2.83 5.31
C LEU A 301 44.46 2.27 6.09
N LYS A 302 44.74 0.97 5.96
CA LYS A 302 45.90 0.32 6.57
C LYS A 302 47.21 0.92 6.06
N ARG A 303 47.35 1.15 4.75
CA ARG A 303 48.55 1.81 4.16
C ARG A 303 48.78 3.19 4.78
N VAL A 304 47.72 3.99 4.92
CA VAL A 304 47.79 5.33 5.52
C VAL A 304 48.16 5.26 7.00
N GLU A 305 47.62 4.30 7.76
CA GLU A 305 47.96 4.09 9.17
C GLU A 305 49.41 3.61 9.36
N ASP A 306 49.91 2.75 8.48
CA ASP A 306 51.30 2.30 8.47
C ASP A 306 52.27 3.46 8.15
N LEU A 307 51.90 4.38 7.26
CA LEU A 307 52.71 5.57 6.99
C LEU A 307 52.70 6.56 8.15
N LEU A 308 51.56 6.74 8.82
CA LEU A 308 51.47 7.58 10.01
C LEU A 308 52.33 7.04 11.16
N SER A 309 52.40 5.71 11.33
CA SER A 309 53.19 5.08 12.40
C SER A 309 54.71 5.14 12.19
N LYS A 310 55.17 5.24 10.94
CA LYS A 310 56.61 5.34 10.60
C LYS A 310 57.22 6.71 10.85
N GLY A 311 56.41 7.71 11.24
CA GLY A 311 56.86 9.08 11.48
C GLY A 311 57.06 9.84 10.17
N ALA A 312 56.03 10.57 9.74
CA ALA A 312 56.11 11.52 8.63
C ALA A 312 56.36 12.93 9.16
N ASP A 313 56.86 13.84 8.31
CA ASP A 313 56.92 15.26 8.67
C ASP A 313 55.52 15.84 8.94
N GLU A 314 55.45 17.05 9.51
CA GLU A 314 54.18 17.66 9.92
C GLU A 314 53.21 17.86 8.75
N ALA A 315 53.71 18.28 7.58
CA ALA A 315 52.90 18.53 6.41
C ALA A 315 52.29 17.23 5.87
N LYS A 316 53.10 16.17 5.76
CA LYS A 316 52.66 14.86 5.31
C LYS A 316 51.74 14.20 6.33
N THR A 317 51.99 14.39 7.64
CA THR A 317 51.10 13.92 8.70
C THR A 317 49.71 14.54 8.58
N LYS A 318 49.62 15.84 8.27
CA LYS A 318 48.34 16.52 8.04
C LYS A 318 47.60 15.98 6.82
N GLU A 319 48.33 15.74 5.72
CA GLU A 319 47.79 15.14 4.50
C GLU A 319 47.24 13.72 4.76
N LEU A 320 48.04 12.86 5.38
CA LEU A 320 47.65 11.48 5.73
C LEU A 320 46.46 11.44 6.69
N ASN A 321 46.37 12.37 7.64
CA ASN A 321 45.19 12.48 8.50
C ASN A 321 43.93 12.89 7.73
N SER A 322 44.05 13.79 6.74
CA SER A 322 42.93 14.15 5.85
C SER A 322 42.47 12.95 5.03
N GLU A 323 43.42 12.19 4.46
CA GLU A 323 43.15 10.98 3.68
C GLU A 323 42.50 9.89 4.55
N ARG A 324 43.04 9.61 5.74
CA ARG A 324 42.45 8.69 6.72
C ARG A 324 41.00 9.05 7.05
N SER A 325 40.70 10.35 7.18
CA SER A 325 39.34 10.81 7.50
C SER A 325 38.36 10.56 6.34
N LYS A 326 38.78 10.78 5.09
CA LYS A 326 37.99 10.45 3.89
C LYS A 326 37.73 8.96 3.76
N LEU A 327 38.77 8.14 4.02
CA LEU A 327 38.67 6.67 3.94
C LEU A 327 37.75 6.11 5.03
N LYS A 328 37.81 6.62 6.27
CA LYS A 328 36.85 6.23 7.33
C LYS A 328 35.41 6.60 6.97
N LEU A 329 35.21 7.74 6.30
CA LEU A 329 33.89 8.14 5.84
C LEU A 329 33.38 7.22 4.72
N LEU A 330 34.25 6.81 3.79
CA LEU A 330 33.92 5.83 2.76
C LEU A 330 33.59 4.45 3.35
N GLU A 331 34.37 3.99 4.33
CA GLU A 331 34.17 2.72 5.02
C GLU A 331 32.79 2.66 5.70
N GLY A 332 32.37 3.77 6.30
CA GLY A 332 31.06 3.92 6.94
C GLY A 332 29.96 4.54 6.07
N GLY A 333 30.22 4.81 4.79
CA GLY A 333 29.36 5.65 3.96
C GLY A 333 27.96 5.07 3.75
N ASP A 334 27.84 3.74 3.75
CA ASP A 334 26.59 3.01 3.49
C ASP A 334 25.60 3.11 4.65
N TRP A 335 26.06 2.99 5.89
CA TRP A 335 25.21 3.17 7.06
C TRP A 335 25.01 4.66 7.39
N LEU A 336 26.03 5.51 7.22
CA LEU A 336 25.93 6.95 7.50
C LEU A 336 24.90 7.65 6.60
N SER A 337 24.86 7.30 5.31
CA SER A 337 23.89 7.86 4.36
C SER A 337 22.45 7.46 4.67
N ARG A 338 22.23 6.19 5.03
CA ARG A 338 20.94 5.66 5.48
C ARG A 338 20.49 6.28 6.80
N ALA A 339 21.40 6.40 7.78
CA ALA A 339 21.10 7.03 9.06
C ALA A 339 20.73 8.51 8.87
N SER A 340 21.47 9.23 8.03
CA SER A 340 21.19 10.63 7.71
C SER A 340 19.80 10.80 7.07
N MET A 341 19.45 9.93 6.12
CA MET A 341 18.12 9.91 5.52
C MET A 341 17.03 9.64 6.57
N GLY A 342 17.23 8.65 7.45
CA GLY A 342 16.29 8.30 8.50
C GLY A 342 16.01 9.47 9.45
N PHE A 343 17.06 10.16 9.92
CA PHE A 343 16.91 11.34 10.76
C PHE A 343 16.20 12.50 10.04
N SER A 344 16.52 12.74 8.76
CA SER A 344 15.88 13.81 8.01
C SER A 344 14.41 13.54 7.71
N CYS A 345 14.04 12.29 7.39
CA CYS A 345 12.63 11.88 7.26
C CYS A 345 11.82 12.22 8.52
N MET A 346 12.36 11.89 9.71
CA MET A 346 11.69 12.19 10.99
C MET A 346 11.61 13.70 11.29
N LYS A 347 12.58 14.49 10.82
CA LYS A 347 12.59 15.96 10.99
C LYS A 347 11.61 16.67 10.06
N TRP A 348 11.50 16.24 8.80
CA TRP A 348 10.65 16.91 7.82
C TRP A 348 9.17 16.76 8.14
N ASN A 349 8.75 15.57 8.60
CA ASN A 349 7.35 15.31 8.88
C ASN A 349 7.19 14.23 9.97
N PRO A 350 6.47 14.50 11.07
CA PRO A 350 6.15 13.48 12.06
C PRO A 350 5.44 12.24 11.49
N ASN A 351 4.69 12.38 10.39
CA ASN A 351 4.03 11.27 9.70
C ASN A 351 5.01 10.36 8.93
N PHE A 352 6.26 10.78 8.73
CA PHE A 352 7.32 9.96 8.13
C PHE A 352 8.16 9.23 9.15
N ARG A 353 7.70 9.18 10.41
CA ARG A 353 8.41 8.49 11.49
C ARG A 353 8.73 7.04 11.12
N ASP A 354 7.74 6.27 10.70
CA ASP A 354 7.94 4.85 10.40
C ASP A 354 8.96 4.65 9.25
N VAL A 355 8.91 5.51 8.23
CA VAL A 355 9.88 5.50 7.12
C VAL A 355 11.28 5.85 7.63
N GLY A 356 11.40 6.85 8.51
CA GLY A 356 12.67 7.23 9.10
C GLY A 356 13.27 6.13 9.96
N GLU A 357 12.45 5.48 10.80
CA GLU A 357 12.88 4.33 11.61
C GLU A 357 13.34 3.15 10.74
N GLN A 358 12.67 2.86 9.62
CA GLN A 358 13.10 1.83 8.67
C GLN A 358 14.49 2.12 8.08
N TRP A 359 14.79 3.37 7.74
CA TRP A 359 16.13 3.77 7.28
C TRP A 359 17.18 3.66 8.38
N LEU A 360 16.83 3.97 9.63
CA LEU A 360 17.74 3.74 10.76
C LEU A 360 18.00 2.26 11.00
N ILE A 361 16.98 1.41 10.86
CA ILE A 361 17.13 -0.05 10.92
C ILE A 361 18.05 -0.53 9.80
N ALA A 362 17.80 -0.11 8.55
CA ALA A 362 18.64 -0.45 7.40
C ALA A 362 20.10 0.05 7.55
N ALA A 363 20.33 1.14 8.29
CA ALA A 363 21.67 1.58 8.66
C ALA A 363 22.29 0.63 9.71
N GLY A 364 21.53 0.21 10.72
CA GLY A 364 21.97 -0.78 11.70
C GLY A 364 22.32 -2.13 11.08
N ASP A 365 21.61 -2.56 10.03
CA ASP A 365 21.94 -3.76 9.26
C ASP A 365 23.35 -3.72 8.65
N LYS A 366 23.83 -2.51 8.35
CA LYS A 366 25.18 -2.28 7.81
C LYS A 366 26.22 -2.09 8.91
N ASN A 367 25.83 -1.52 10.04
CA ASN A 367 26.71 -1.30 11.20
C ASN A 367 25.94 -1.39 12.53
N PRO A 368 25.78 -2.60 13.12
CA PRO A 368 25.02 -2.77 14.36
C PRO A 368 25.58 -1.97 15.54
N ALA A 369 26.90 -1.73 15.58
CA ALA A 369 27.55 -0.94 16.61
C ALA A 369 27.09 0.54 16.63
N MET A 370 26.43 1.02 15.56
CA MET A 370 25.87 2.36 15.54
C MET A 370 24.83 2.59 16.64
N TYR A 371 24.08 1.55 17.03
CA TYR A 371 23.06 1.65 18.08
C TYR A 371 23.66 1.97 19.45
N ASP A 372 24.93 1.64 19.67
CA ASP A 372 25.66 1.94 20.91
C ASP A 372 26.38 3.29 20.90
N SER A 373 26.50 3.91 19.73
CA SER A 373 27.16 5.21 19.58
C SER A 373 26.44 6.31 20.34
N ALA A 374 27.18 7.08 21.14
CA ALA A 374 26.66 8.25 21.85
C ALA A 374 26.11 9.31 20.87
N THR A 375 26.73 9.46 19.70
CA THR A 375 26.28 10.38 18.65
C THR A 375 24.92 9.96 18.10
N PHE A 376 24.74 8.67 17.82
CA PHE A 376 23.46 8.15 17.33
C PHE A 376 22.35 8.34 18.36
N LYS A 377 22.58 7.95 19.62
CA LYS A 377 21.62 8.14 20.72
C LYS A 377 21.26 9.62 20.93
N SER A 378 22.25 10.51 20.83
CA SER A 378 22.01 11.96 20.91
C SER A 378 21.14 12.46 19.76
N GLN A 379 21.41 12.05 18.52
CA GLN A 379 20.59 12.42 17.36
C GLN A 379 19.17 11.85 17.45
N LEU A 380 19.03 10.61 17.91
CA LEU A 380 17.73 9.96 18.10
C LEU A 380 16.84 10.74 19.08
N LYS A 381 17.41 11.23 20.18
CA LYS A 381 16.73 12.11 21.15
C LYS A 381 16.26 13.45 20.58
N THR A 382 16.84 13.91 19.46
CA THR A 382 16.38 15.15 18.81
C THR A 382 15.11 14.97 17.98
N VAL A 383 14.75 13.72 17.65
CA VAL A 383 13.61 13.39 16.78
C VAL A 383 12.57 12.50 17.45
N LEU A 384 12.92 11.81 18.54
CA LEU A 384 12.04 10.95 19.33
C LEU A 384 12.03 11.38 20.79
N ASN A 385 10.86 11.28 21.43
CA ASN A 385 10.76 11.40 22.89
C ASN A 385 11.29 10.11 23.59
N PRO A 386 11.51 10.12 24.92
CA PRO A 386 12.11 8.96 25.62
C PRO A 386 11.33 7.64 25.49
N GLU A 387 9.99 7.70 25.43
CA GLU A 387 9.16 6.50 25.24
C GLU A 387 9.31 5.92 23.83
N GLN A 388 9.31 6.82 22.84
CA GLN A 388 9.51 6.49 21.43
C GLN A 388 10.91 5.95 21.15
N GLU A 389 11.94 6.54 21.76
CA GLU A 389 13.33 6.08 21.73
C GLU A 389 13.42 4.62 22.22
N ASN A 390 12.86 4.33 23.40
CA ASN A 390 12.84 2.98 23.95
C ASN A 390 12.08 1.98 23.05
N ALA A 391 10.94 2.40 22.50
CA ALA A 391 10.18 1.57 21.57
C ALA A 391 10.96 1.26 20.28
N PHE A 392 11.67 2.25 19.72
CA PHE A 392 12.54 2.06 18.56
C PHE A 392 13.68 1.10 18.88
N MET A 393 14.39 1.28 20.01
CA MET A 393 15.50 0.39 20.38
C MET A 393 15.04 -1.07 20.57
N LYS A 394 13.84 -1.29 21.15
CA LYS A 394 13.25 -2.63 21.23
C LYS A 394 12.98 -3.24 19.85
N ARG A 395 12.45 -2.44 18.90
CA ARG A 395 12.24 -2.89 17.51
C ARG A 395 13.56 -3.21 16.82
N ALA A 396 14.58 -2.38 16.97
CA ALA A 396 15.90 -2.60 16.38
C ALA A 396 16.55 -3.89 16.92
N VAL A 397 16.49 -4.12 18.23
CA VAL A 397 16.97 -5.38 18.84
C VAL A 397 16.17 -6.59 18.34
N GLN A 398 14.84 -6.47 18.26
CA GLN A 398 14.00 -7.56 17.75
C GLN A 398 14.31 -7.86 16.28
N HIS A 399 14.59 -6.85 15.45
CA HIS A 399 15.00 -7.01 14.07
C HIS A 399 16.31 -7.78 13.94
N GLU A 400 17.32 -7.45 14.75
CA GLU A 400 18.58 -8.21 14.78
C GLU A 400 18.37 -9.67 15.20
N ILE A 401 17.54 -9.92 16.21
CA ILE A 401 17.19 -11.28 16.65
C ILE A 401 16.54 -12.07 15.49
N ASN A 402 15.61 -11.44 14.77
CA ASN A 402 14.88 -12.07 13.68
C ASN A 402 15.80 -12.44 12.50
N LYS A 403 16.84 -11.65 12.21
CA LYS A 403 17.80 -11.97 11.14
C LYS A 403 18.59 -13.25 11.39
N SER A 404 18.94 -13.51 12.65
CA SER A 404 19.67 -14.73 13.04
C SER A 404 18.84 -16.01 12.89
N GLY A 405 17.52 -15.90 12.63
CA GLY A 405 16.59 -17.01 12.62
C GLY A 405 16.39 -17.62 14.02
N PRO A 406 15.40 -18.50 14.20
CA PRO A 406 15.29 -19.28 15.42
C PRO A 406 16.52 -20.18 15.55
N ALA A 407 17.17 -20.17 16.72
CA ALA A 407 18.25 -21.10 17.02
C ALA A 407 17.78 -22.53 16.73
N ALA A 408 18.58 -23.30 15.99
CA ALA A 408 18.24 -24.70 15.70
C ALA A 408 18.07 -25.47 17.02
N PRO A 409 17.09 -26.38 17.12
CA PRO A 409 16.89 -27.18 18.34
C PRO A 409 18.20 -27.86 18.74
N GLY A 410 18.72 -27.55 19.93
CA GLY A 410 19.93 -28.15 20.47
C GLY A 410 21.23 -27.35 20.29
N GLN A 411 21.21 -26.18 19.64
CA GLN A 411 22.33 -25.26 19.78
C GLN A 411 22.26 -24.55 21.14
N PRO A 412 23.32 -24.60 21.97
CA PRO A 412 23.38 -23.78 23.17
C PRO A 412 23.25 -22.33 22.72
N ILE A 413 22.28 -21.61 23.31
CA ILE A 413 22.18 -20.17 23.15
C ILE A 413 23.46 -19.62 23.80
N GLU A 414 24.48 -19.35 22.99
CA GLU A 414 25.53 -18.43 23.38
C GLU A 414 24.81 -17.11 23.64
N GLN A 415 24.55 -16.83 24.92
CA GLN A 415 24.08 -15.52 25.33
C GLN A 415 25.12 -14.54 24.82
N ALA A 416 24.77 -13.83 23.75
CA ALA A 416 25.48 -12.63 23.33
C ALA A 416 25.68 -11.82 24.61
N SER A 417 26.94 -11.62 24.98
CA SER A 417 27.36 -10.96 26.21
C SER A 417 27.04 -9.46 26.10
N ALA A 418 25.75 -9.14 26.12
CA ALA A 418 25.26 -7.81 26.40
C ALA A 418 25.70 -7.50 27.84
N LYS A 419 26.79 -6.73 27.97
CA LYS A 419 27.11 -6.04 29.22
C LYS A 419 25.94 -5.11 29.55
N VAL A 420 24.99 -5.60 30.33
CA VAL A 420 23.95 -4.80 30.97
C VAL A 420 24.64 -3.83 31.94
N PRO A 421 24.37 -2.52 31.89
CA PRO A 421 24.92 -1.59 32.86
C PRO A 421 24.19 -1.75 34.20
N VAL A 422 24.99 -2.08 35.23
CA VAL A 422 24.84 -1.80 36.66
C VAL A 422 23.44 -1.95 37.26
N GLU A 423 23.26 -3.08 37.92
CA GLU A 423 22.19 -3.42 38.84
C GLU A 423 22.07 -2.38 39.98
N VAL A 424 20.93 -1.69 40.03
CA VAL A 424 20.50 -0.93 41.20
C VAL A 424 20.18 -1.92 42.31
N LYS A 425 21.00 -1.92 43.37
CA LYS A 425 20.84 -2.74 44.58
C LYS A 425 19.40 -2.66 45.11
N LYS A 426 18.65 -3.77 45.03
CA LYS A 426 17.45 -3.98 45.84
C LYS A 426 17.82 -4.51 47.23
N PRO A 427 17.00 -4.24 48.27
CA PRO A 427 17.30 -4.63 49.64
C PRO A 427 17.20 -6.13 49.83
N VAL A 428 18.12 -6.67 50.64
CA VAL A 428 18.18 -8.06 51.09
C VAL A 428 16.91 -8.42 51.85
N VAL A 429 16.12 -9.34 51.30
CA VAL A 429 15.07 -10.05 52.04
C VAL A 429 15.67 -11.36 52.52
N VAL A 430 15.73 -11.52 53.84
CA VAL A 430 16.19 -12.74 54.52
C VAL A 430 15.16 -13.86 54.28
N PRO A 431 15.58 -15.08 53.90
CA PRO A 431 14.67 -16.20 53.71
C PRO A 431 14.19 -16.75 55.06
N PRO A 432 12.89 -17.07 55.23
CA PRO A 432 12.42 -17.74 56.43
C PRO A 432 12.72 -19.25 56.37
N GLU A 433 12.98 -19.75 57.58
CA GLU A 433 13.36 -21.08 58.00
C GLU A 433 12.36 -22.18 57.56
N VAL A 434 12.90 -23.28 57.01
CA VAL A 434 12.13 -24.45 56.57
C VAL A 434 11.62 -25.24 57.77
N LYS A 435 10.30 -25.24 57.99
CA LYS A 435 9.63 -26.19 58.89
C LYS A 435 8.98 -27.34 58.10
N LYS A 436 9.12 -28.54 58.65
CA LYS A 436 8.69 -29.86 58.13
C LYS A 436 7.20 -29.92 57.76
N PRO A 437 6.80 -30.80 56.83
CA PRO A 437 5.44 -30.86 56.29
C PRO A 437 4.47 -31.46 57.31
N VAL A 438 3.38 -30.73 57.57
CA VAL A 438 2.21 -31.18 58.34
C VAL A 438 1.18 -31.73 57.35
N ALA A 439 0.56 -32.86 57.70
CA ALA A 439 -0.45 -33.56 56.91
C ALA A 439 -1.68 -32.68 56.61
N LEU A 440 -2.17 -32.76 55.37
CA LEU A 440 -3.37 -32.07 54.89
C LEU A 440 -4.64 -32.65 55.54
N PRO A 441 -5.54 -31.81 56.10
CA PRO A 441 -6.88 -32.25 56.49
C PRO A 441 -7.81 -32.38 55.25
N PRO A 442 -8.92 -33.13 55.38
CA PRO A 442 -9.81 -33.45 54.26
C PRO A 442 -10.57 -32.23 53.74
N LEU A 443 -10.79 -32.22 52.42
CA LEU A 443 -11.50 -31.18 51.67
C LEU A 443 -12.96 -31.04 52.14
N GLU A 444 -13.27 -29.94 52.82
CA GLU A 444 -14.65 -29.48 53.02
C GLU A 444 -15.24 -28.97 51.69
N ILE A 445 -16.38 -29.55 51.34
CA ILE A 445 -17.20 -29.18 50.18
C ILE A 445 -17.78 -27.78 50.45
N ARG A 446 -17.35 -26.80 49.64
CA ARG A 446 -17.91 -25.44 49.70
C ARG A 446 -19.39 -25.44 49.29
N PRO A 447 -20.29 -24.78 50.05
CA PRO A 447 -21.68 -24.63 49.65
C PRO A 447 -21.82 -23.76 48.40
N ARG A 448 -22.78 -24.15 47.56
CA ARG A 448 -23.17 -23.55 46.29
C ARG A 448 -23.50 -22.06 46.48
N VAL A 449 -22.71 -21.19 45.85
CA VAL A 449 -22.96 -19.74 45.78
C VAL A 449 -24.28 -19.50 45.04
N GLN A 450 -25.25 -18.87 45.71
CA GLN A 450 -26.47 -18.39 45.07
C GLN A 450 -26.16 -17.22 44.13
N PRO A 451 -26.86 -17.11 42.98
CA PRO A 451 -26.71 -15.96 42.09
C PRO A 451 -27.13 -14.66 42.80
N PRO A 452 -26.47 -13.53 42.51
CA PRO A 452 -26.80 -12.26 43.12
C PRO A 452 -28.19 -11.78 42.70
N ALA A 453 -28.94 -11.21 43.65
CA ALA A 453 -30.25 -10.62 43.43
C ALA A 453 -30.17 -9.45 42.42
N GLU A 454 -31.25 -9.29 41.65
CA GLU A 454 -31.41 -8.21 40.68
C GLU A 454 -31.22 -6.82 41.32
N PRO A 455 -30.57 -5.87 40.61
CA PRO A 455 -30.40 -4.52 41.11
C PRO A 455 -31.76 -3.80 41.18
N PRO A 456 -32.00 -2.97 42.22
CA PRO A 456 -33.25 -2.23 42.38
C PRO A 456 -33.44 -1.22 41.24
N ALA A 457 -34.70 -1.02 40.85
CA ALA A 457 -35.13 -0.09 39.82
C ALA A 457 -34.61 1.34 40.11
N ARG A 458 -34.11 1.99 39.04
CA ARG A 458 -33.64 3.38 39.10
C ARG A 458 -34.79 4.32 39.48
N PRO A 459 -34.57 5.28 40.40
CA PRO A 459 -35.56 6.31 40.68
C PRO A 459 -35.68 7.31 39.52
N ASP A 460 -36.92 7.74 39.25
CA ASP A 460 -37.28 8.73 38.23
C ASP A 460 -36.48 10.03 38.39
N LEU A 461 -35.78 10.41 37.32
CA LEU A 461 -35.10 11.69 37.21
C LEU A 461 -36.14 12.80 37.05
N ARG A 462 -36.42 13.53 38.14
CA ARG A 462 -37.14 14.81 38.09
C ARG A 462 -36.38 15.81 37.21
N VAL A 463 -37.08 16.35 36.23
CA VAL A 463 -36.63 17.45 35.35
C VAL A 463 -36.37 18.70 36.18
N ILE A 464 -35.12 19.16 36.22
CA ILE A 464 -34.75 20.46 36.77
C ILE A 464 -34.93 21.51 35.66
N PRO A 465 -35.73 22.58 35.86
CA PRO A 465 -35.85 23.64 34.87
C PRO A 465 -34.56 24.47 34.78
N LYS A 466 -34.19 24.80 33.54
CA LYS A 466 -33.00 25.57 33.16
C LYS A 466 -33.09 27.01 33.70
N PRO A 467 -32.04 27.58 34.33
CA PRO A 467 -32.03 28.99 34.71
C PRO A 467 -31.90 29.91 33.48
N PRO A 468 -32.43 31.16 33.54
CA PRO A 468 -32.32 32.13 32.45
C PRO A 468 -30.90 32.73 32.38
N LEU A 469 -30.44 32.98 31.15
CA LEU A 469 -29.16 33.61 30.84
C LEU A 469 -29.20 35.11 31.18
N PRO A 470 -28.16 35.67 31.85
CA PRO A 470 -28.01 37.11 32.04
C PRO A 470 -27.42 37.77 30.78
N GLY A 471 -27.95 38.96 30.48
CA GLY A 471 -27.65 39.75 29.28
C GLY A 471 -26.23 40.32 29.21
N THR A 472 -25.81 40.51 27.97
CA THR A 472 -24.60 41.21 27.52
C THR A 472 -24.75 42.73 27.60
N GLU A 473 -23.78 43.42 28.21
CA GLU A 473 -23.19 44.66 27.68
C GLU A 473 -21.97 45.10 28.53
N VAL A 474 -20.75 44.96 28.00
CA VAL A 474 -19.61 45.83 28.36
C VAL A 474 -18.70 45.99 27.14
N LYS A 475 -18.57 47.23 26.64
CA LYS A 475 -17.59 47.65 25.64
C LYS A 475 -16.20 47.80 26.29
N PRO A 476 -15.10 47.29 25.69
CA PRO A 476 -13.75 47.65 26.13
C PRO A 476 -13.33 49.02 25.57
N LEU A 477 -12.83 49.91 26.45
CA LEU A 477 -12.06 51.08 26.07
C LEU A 477 -10.67 50.66 25.58
N VAL A 478 -10.28 51.15 24.40
CA VAL A 478 -8.91 51.04 23.86
C VAL A 478 -8.19 52.38 24.09
N PRO A 479 -6.97 52.41 24.64
CA PRO A 479 -6.17 53.63 24.79
C PRO A 479 -5.49 54.05 23.46
N PRO A 480 -5.13 55.34 23.30
CA PRO A 480 -4.71 55.91 22.02
C PRO A 480 -3.25 55.58 21.66
N VAL A 481 -3.02 55.28 20.38
CA VAL A 481 -1.68 55.12 19.78
C VAL A 481 -1.16 56.47 19.28
N PRO A 482 0.09 56.87 19.55
CA PRO A 482 0.65 58.14 19.10
C PRO A 482 1.14 58.12 17.63
N GLY A 483 0.75 59.15 16.89
CA GLY A 483 1.55 59.91 15.91
C GLY A 483 2.28 59.16 14.77
N LYS A 484 1.68 59.16 13.57
CA LYS A 484 2.41 59.02 12.30
C LYS A 484 2.35 60.34 11.51
N LEU A 485 3.51 60.79 11.08
CA LEU A 485 3.77 62.02 10.30
C LEU A 485 3.12 61.98 8.90
N PRO A 486 2.82 63.15 8.30
CA PRO A 486 2.14 63.26 7.02
C PRO A 486 3.08 62.97 5.84
N VAL A 487 2.60 62.16 4.89
CA VAL A 487 3.22 61.94 3.57
C VAL A 487 2.48 62.84 2.55
N PRO A 488 3.16 63.47 1.57
CA PRO A 488 2.56 64.46 0.68
C PRO A 488 1.56 63.84 -0.29
N GLU A 489 0.42 64.53 -0.44
CA GLU A 489 -0.71 64.18 -1.29
C GLU A 489 -0.38 64.40 -2.77
N VAL A 490 -0.17 63.29 -3.51
CA VAL A 490 -0.12 63.29 -4.98
C VAL A 490 -1.54 63.16 -5.51
N LYS A 491 -2.06 64.23 -6.11
CA LYS A 491 -3.36 64.26 -6.79
C LYS A 491 -3.29 63.45 -8.09
N ILE A 492 -3.83 62.24 -8.05
CA ILE A 492 -4.13 61.43 -9.25
C ILE A 492 -5.61 61.66 -9.62
N PRO A 493 -5.96 61.90 -10.89
CA PRO A 493 -7.35 62.04 -11.34
C PRO A 493 -8.19 60.77 -11.06
N PRO A 494 -9.49 60.89 -10.78
CA PRO A 494 -10.31 59.76 -10.33
C PRO A 494 -10.56 58.77 -11.48
N GLU A 495 -9.91 57.61 -11.39
CA GLU A 495 -10.23 56.44 -12.19
C GLU A 495 -11.56 55.85 -11.71
N LYS A 496 -12.49 55.58 -12.63
CA LYS A 496 -13.82 55.00 -12.35
C LYS A 496 -13.67 53.68 -11.58
N ARG A 497 -13.98 53.73 -10.29
CA ARG A 497 -14.13 52.57 -9.41
C ARG A 497 -15.31 51.72 -9.90
N PRO A 498 -15.12 50.46 -10.32
CA PRO A 498 -16.26 49.57 -10.55
C PRO A 498 -17.00 49.38 -9.22
N GLU A 499 -18.29 49.68 -9.23
CA GLU A 499 -19.19 49.46 -8.10
C GLU A 499 -19.10 48.00 -7.66
N ALA A 500 -18.51 47.78 -6.49
CA ALA A 500 -18.52 46.49 -5.82
C ALA A 500 -19.95 46.24 -5.32
N GLY A 501 -20.76 45.59 -6.15
CA GLY A 501 -22.07 45.11 -5.77
C GLY A 501 -21.96 44.19 -4.55
N GLU A 502 -22.63 44.57 -3.47
CA GLU A 502 -22.85 43.71 -2.32
C GLU A 502 -23.53 42.41 -2.78
N LYS A 503 -22.77 41.31 -2.85
CA LYS A 503 -23.34 39.98 -3.05
C LYS A 503 -24.17 39.64 -1.81
N LYS A 504 -25.49 39.78 -1.96
CA LYS A 504 -26.50 39.28 -1.04
C LYS A 504 -26.11 37.86 -0.60
N PRO A 505 -26.04 37.55 0.71
CA PRO A 505 -25.62 36.23 1.17
C PRO A 505 -26.54 35.16 0.56
N GLU A 506 -25.96 34.34 -0.32
CA GLU A 506 -26.65 33.26 -1.00
C GLU A 506 -27.09 32.26 0.07
N ALA A 507 -28.40 32.13 0.28
CA ALA A 507 -28.96 31.20 1.25
C ALA A 507 -28.40 29.80 0.98
N GLN A 508 -27.79 29.19 2.01
CA GLN A 508 -27.13 27.90 1.86
C GLN A 508 -28.16 26.85 1.42
N LYS A 509 -28.00 26.33 0.20
CA LYS A 509 -28.90 25.33 -0.36
C LYS A 509 -28.69 23.99 0.36
N LYS A 510 -29.80 23.37 0.78
CA LYS A 510 -29.83 22.06 1.46
C LYS A 510 -29.18 21.00 0.56
N THR A 511 -28.27 20.21 1.13
CA THR A 511 -27.50 19.19 0.41
C THR A 511 -27.99 17.77 0.71
N VAL A 512 -28.50 17.51 1.92
CA VAL A 512 -28.94 16.18 2.35
C VAL A 512 -30.46 16.14 2.54
N TYR A 513 -31.09 15.12 1.95
CA TYR A 513 -32.51 14.83 2.00
C TYR A 513 -32.73 13.42 2.53
N ASP A 514 -33.90 13.16 3.10
CA ASP A 514 -34.34 11.81 3.46
C ASP A 514 -35.26 11.23 2.36
N GLY A 515 -35.68 9.98 2.53
CA GLY A 515 -36.61 9.32 1.60
C GLY A 515 -37.96 10.02 1.48
N ALA A 516 -38.46 10.65 2.56
CA ALA A 516 -39.76 11.33 2.54
C ALA A 516 -39.74 12.55 1.62
N ASN A 517 -38.57 13.18 1.46
CA ASN A 517 -38.34 14.32 0.58
C ASN A 517 -37.69 13.93 -0.75
N PHE A 518 -37.87 12.68 -1.22
CA PHE A 518 -37.23 12.17 -2.44
C PHE A 518 -37.48 13.07 -3.67
N ASN A 519 -38.73 13.43 -3.94
CA ASN A 519 -39.08 14.26 -5.10
C ASN A 519 -38.52 15.69 -4.99
N GLU A 520 -38.49 16.25 -3.77
CA GLU A 520 -37.87 17.56 -3.52
C GLU A 520 -36.36 17.50 -3.78
N ALA A 521 -35.71 16.41 -3.38
CA ALA A 521 -34.29 16.18 -3.64
C ALA A 521 -33.99 16.09 -5.14
N LEU A 522 -34.82 15.38 -5.92
CA LEU A 522 -34.66 15.30 -7.37
C LEU A 522 -34.86 16.67 -8.04
N LYS A 523 -35.86 17.44 -7.58
CA LYS A 523 -36.06 18.81 -8.05
C LYS A 523 -34.84 19.69 -7.73
N ALA A 524 -34.32 19.61 -6.50
CA ALA A 524 -33.15 20.36 -6.07
C ALA A 524 -31.89 19.98 -6.88
N ALA A 525 -31.71 18.69 -7.19
CA ALA A 525 -30.61 18.21 -8.02
C ALA A 525 -30.69 18.77 -9.44
N LYS A 526 -31.89 18.77 -10.03
CA LYS A 526 -32.15 19.36 -11.35
C LYS A 526 -31.92 20.87 -11.35
N ASP A 527 -32.51 21.60 -10.41
CA ASP A 527 -32.43 23.06 -10.30
C ASP A 527 -30.98 23.53 -10.08
N GLN A 528 -30.15 22.71 -9.44
CA GLN A 528 -28.74 23.02 -9.16
C GLN A 528 -27.77 22.44 -10.22
N GLY A 529 -28.26 21.63 -11.17
CA GLY A 529 -27.41 20.92 -12.12
C GLY A 529 -26.40 19.99 -11.43
N LEU A 530 -26.80 19.37 -10.31
CA LEU A 530 -25.95 18.49 -9.51
C LEU A 530 -26.37 17.02 -9.63
N PRO A 531 -25.42 16.08 -9.54
CA PRO A 531 -25.73 14.66 -9.49
C PRO A 531 -26.38 14.28 -8.16
N VAL A 532 -27.05 13.13 -8.15
CA VAL A 532 -27.70 12.54 -6.98
C VAL A 532 -26.88 11.38 -6.46
N VAL A 533 -26.55 11.39 -5.17
CA VAL A 533 -25.97 10.27 -4.45
C VAL A 533 -27.03 9.74 -3.50
N PHE A 534 -27.33 8.45 -3.51
CA PHE A 534 -28.30 7.86 -2.60
C PHE A 534 -27.70 6.74 -1.75
N LYS A 535 -28.22 6.61 -0.53
CA LYS A 535 -27.99 5.48 0.38
C LYS A 535 -29.35 4.95 0.82
N VAL A 536 -29.63 3.69 0.50
CA VAL A 536 -30.80 2.97 0.98
C VAL A 536 -30.35 2.01 2.08
N GLY A 537 -30.94 2.15 3.26
CA GLY A 537 -30.60 1.35 4.44
C GLY A 537 -31.78 1.18 5.37
N SER A 538 -31.54 0.61 6.54
CA SER A 538 -32.54 0.48 7.59
C SER A 538 -31.89 0.64 8.96
N PRO A 539 -32.55 1.25 9.97
CA PRO A 539 -32.02 1.33 11.34
C PRO A 539 -31.81 -0.04 12.00
N SER A 540 -32.51 -1.08 11.55
CA SER A 540 -32.33 -2.45 12.06
C SER A 540 -31.22 -3.23 11.34
N CYS A 541 -30.59 -2.65 10.32
CA CYS A 541 -29.52 -3.27 9.53
C CYS A 541 -28.14 -2.97 10.14
N PRO A 542 -27.43 -3.96 10.72
CA PRO A 542 -26.13 -3.74 11.36
C PRO A 542 -25.06 -3.10 10.45
N PRO A 543 -24.88 -3.52 9.17
CA PRO A 543 -23.94 -2.84 8.29
C PRO A 543 -24.36 -1.39 7.98
N CYS A 544 -25.67 -1.12 7.88
CA CYS A 544 -26.19 0.23 7.68
C CYS A 544 -25.83 1.16 8.85
N ASN A 545 -26.00 0.68 10.09
CA ASN A 545 -25.67 1.45 11.30
C ASN A 545 -24.16 1.72 11.43
N ARG A 546 -23.33 0.76 11.01
CA ARG A 546 -21.88 0.94 10.99
C ARG A 546 -21.47 2.05 10.02
N PHE A 547 -22.03 2.04 8.81
CA PHE A 547 -21.82 3.09 7.82
C PHE A 547 -22.24 4.46 8.35
N ASP A 548 -23.45 4.55 8.92
CA ASP A 548 -24.00 5.83 9.40
C ASP A 548 -23.17 6.42 10.56
N ARG A 549 -22.61 5.58 11.44
CA ARG A 549 -21.72 6.05 12.52
C ARG A 549 -20.42 6.64 11.98
N GLU A 550 -19.88 6.06 10.92
CA GLU A 550 -18.55 6.44 10.39
C GLU A 550 -18.62 7.59 9.37
N LEU A 551 -19.72 7.69 8.60
CA LEU A 551 -19.89 8.68 7.52
C LEU A 551 -21.13 9.55 7.66
N GLY A 552 -22.14 9.13 8.42
CA GLY A 552 -23.47 9.76 8.40
C GLY A 552 -23.44 11.26 8.69
N HIS A 553 -22.53 11.70 9.55
CA HIS A 553 -22.34 13.11 9.94
C HIS A 553 -21.53 13.92 8.91
N SER A 554 -20.67 13.30 8.09
CA SER A 554 -19.78 14.00 7.16
C SER A 554 -20.31 14.07 5.73
N LEU A 555 -21.40 13.38 5.40
CA LEU A 555 -21.98 13.39 4.05
C LEU A 555 -22.40 14.79 3.58
N GLU A 556 -22.92 15.61 4.49
CA GLU A 556 -23.31 16.97 4.16
C GLU A 556 -22.10 17.83 3.80
N ASP A 557 -21.08 17.86 4.67
CA ASP A 557 -19.86 18.64 4.43
C ASP A 557 -19.07 18.14 3.22
N GLN A 558 -18.99 16.82 3.03
CA GLN A 558 -18.16 16.22 1.98
C GLN A 558 -18.71 16.49 0.58
N TYR A 559 -20.03 16.49 0.43
CA TYR A 559 -20.72 16.62 -0.86
C TYR A 559 -21.42 17.97 -1.05
N LYS A 560 -21.28 18.91 -0.11
CA LYS A 560 -21.77 20.28 -0.24
C LYS A 560 -21.33 20.89 -1.58
N GLY A 561 -22.30 21.29 -2.40
CA GLY A 561 -22.06 21.86 -3.73
C GLY A 561 -21.50 20.89 -4.77
N LYS A 562 -21.39 19.59 -4.48
CA LYS A 562 -20.89 18.57 -5.41
C LYS A 562 -21.96 17.57 -5.84
N ALA A 563 -22.92 17.28 -4.95
CA ALA A 563 -24.03 16.38 -5.22
C ALA A 563 -25.18 16.65 -4.24
N ILE A 564 -26.40 16.24 -4.62
CA ILE A 564 -27.52 16.11 -3.68
C ILE A 564 -27.48 14.70 -3.10
N VAL A 565 -27.52 14.59 -1.77
CA VAL A 565 -27.46 13.32 -1.05
C VAL A 565 -28.84 12.92 -0.56
N ILE A 566 -29.29 11.71 -0.85
CA ILE A 566 -30.58 11.14 -0.42
C ILE A 566 -30.34 9.95 0.51
N LYS A 567 -30.85 10.03 1.74
CA LYS A 567 -30.83 8.94 2.72
C LYS A 567 -32.20 8.28 2.81
N VAL A 568 -32.35 7.10 2.24
CA VAL A 568 -33.62 6.37 2.22
C VAL A 568 -33.62 5.32 3.33
N ASN A 569 -34.61 5.41 4.22
CA ASN A 569 -34.91 4.35 5.18
C ASN A 569 -35.93 3.40 4.56
N ASN A 570 -35.48 2.19 4.21
CA ASN A 570 -36.29 1.19 3.52
C ASN A 570 -37.46 0.68 4.38
N ASN A 571 -37.43 0.83 5.71
CA ASN A 571 -38.55 0.44 6.57
C ASN A 571 -39.71 1.43 6.46
N THR A 572 -39.43 2.73 6.24
CA THR A 572 -40.45 3.78 6.21
C THR A 572 -40.74 4.30 4.80
N ASN A 573 -39.85 4.05 3.84
CA ASN A 573 -39.93 4.49 2.45
C ASN A 573 -39.60 3.32 1.48
N PRO A 574 -40.30 2.18 1.57
CA PRO A 574 -40.00 1.01 0.75
C PRO A 574 -40.22 1.26 -0.75
N ASP A 575 -41.19 2.10 -1.11
CA ASP A 575 -41.49 2.47 -2.50
C ASP A 575 -40.33 3.24 -3.16
N VAL A 576 -39.63 4.09 -2.38
CA VAL A 576 -38.44 4.78 -2.85
C VAL A 576 -37.29 3.79 -3.04
N GLY A 577 -37.13 2.82 -2.13
CA GLY A 577 -36.14 1.75 -2.28
C GLY A 577 -36.38 0.89 -3.53
N GLU A 578 -37.63 0.56 -3.81
CA GLU A 578 -38.04 -0.18 -5.01
C GLU A 578 -37.78 0.62 -6.30
N LYS A 579 -38.15 1.90 -6.33
CA LYS A 579 -37.84 2.81 -7.46
C LYS A 579 -36.34 2.91 -7.74
N LEU A 580 -35.51 2.78 -6.70
CA LEU A 580 -34.05 2.78 -6.81
C LEU A 580 -33.46 1.42 -7.17
N GLY A 581 -34.29 0.38 -7.38
CA GLY A 581 -33.86 -0.96 -7.76
C GLY A 581 -33.09 -1.70 -6.66
N VAL A 582 -33.40 -1.45 -5.39
CA VAL A 582 -32.66 -1.99 -4.26
C VAL A 582 -33.08 -3.41 -3.92
N SER A 583 -32.13 -4.35 -3.98
CA SER A 583 -32.33 -5.77 -3.63
C SER A 583 -31.63 -6.20 -2.33
N SER A 584 -30.80 -5.35 -1.74
CA SER A 584 -30.03 -5.64 -0.51
C SER A 584 -29.73 -4.37 0.28
N LEU A 585 -29.47 -4.48 1.59
CA LEU A 585 -29.13 -3.32 2.43
C LEU A 585 -27.73 -3.46 3.07
N PRO A 586 -26.97 -2.36 3.19
CA PRO A 586 -27.20 -1.08 2.53
C PRO A 586 -26.89 -1.14 1.02
N THR A 587 -27.65 -0.39 0.22
CA THR A 587 -27.36 -0.13 -1.20
C THR A 587 -27.01 1.35 -1.37
N PHE A 588 -26.00 1.61 -2.19
CA PHE A 588 -25.58 2.94 -2.56
C PHE A 588 -25.66 3.11 -4.07
N GLY A 589 -25.86 4.33 -4.53
CA GLY A 589 -25.78 4.60 -5.95
C GLY A 589 -25.54 6.07 -6.26
N VAL A 590 -25.18 6.30 -7.51
CA VAL A 590 -25.02 7.63 -8.08
C VAL A 590 -25.86 7.69 -9.35
N GLY A 591 -26.50 8.84 -9.58
CA GLY A 591 -27.29 9.09 -10.77
C GLY A 591 -27.37 10.58 -11.08
N HIS A 592 -28.13 10.90 -12.12
CA HIS A 592 -28.46 12.27 -12.50
C HIS A 592 -29.96 12.38 -12.81
N VAL A 593 -30.49 13.58 -12.67
CA VAL A 593 -31.88 13.85 -13.02
C VAL A 593 -31.93 14.31 -14.47
N ASP A 594 -32.69 13.62 -15.30
CA ASP A 594 -32.82 13.95 -16.71
C ASP A 594 -33.73 15.17 -16.94
N ALA A 595 -33.87 15.58 -18.21
CA ALA A 595 -34.71 16.71 -18.61
C ALA A 595 -36.18 16.55 -18.20
N THR A 596 -36.67 15.32 -18.04
CA THR A 596 -38.05 15.02 -17.61
C THR A 596 -38.22 15.13 -16.09
N GLY A 597 -37.13 15.26 -15.33
CA GLY A 597 -37.17 15.21 -13.87
C GLY A 597 -37.07 13.81 -13.29
N LYS A 598 -36.79 12.79 -14.12
CA LYS A 598 -36.62 11.41 -13.69
C LYS A 598 -35.17 11.15 -13.29
N LEU A 599 -34.96 10.46 -12.18
CA LEU A 599 -33.63 9.99 -11.78
C LEU A 599 -33.20 8.83 -12.68
N THR A 600 -32.07 9.01 -13.36
CA THR A 600 -31.35 7.95 -14.07
C THR A 600 -30.19 7.48 -13.21
N ILE A 601 -30.17 6.20 -12.84
CA ILE A 601 -29.12 5.61 -12.02
C ILE A 601 -27.96 5.23 -12.93
N ASP A 602 -26.80 5.83 -12.69
CA ASP A 602 -25.58 5.58 -13.47
C ASP A 602 -24.82 4.37 -12.94
N SER A 603 -24.85 4.17 -11.62
CA SER A 603 -24.16 3.04 -11.00
C SER A 603 -24.75 2.72 -9.62
N THR A 604 -24.80 1.42 -9.26
CA THR A 604 -25.14 0.94 -7.90
C THR A 604 -24.00 0.12 -7.27
N TRP A 605 -23.91 0.15 -5.94
CA TRP A 605 -22.93 -0.59 -5.16
C TRP A 605 -23.57 -1.17 -3.90
N THR A 606 -23.39 -2.48 -3.69
CA THR A 606 -24.03 -3.27 -2.62
C THR A 606 -23.01 -4.01 -1.73
N GLY A 607 -21.74 -3.58 -1.74
CA GLY A 607 -20.64 -4.30 -1.10
C GLY A 607 -20.40 -4.03 0.39
N TYR A 608 -21.14 -3.11 1.02
CA TYR A 608 -20.90 -2.73 2.42
C TYR A 608 -21.53 -3.76 3.38
N GLY A 609 -20.82 -4.85 3.68
CA GLY A 609 -21.28 -5.79 4.71
C GLY A 609 -21.00 -7.26 4.46
N SER A 610 -20.10 -7.64 3.55
CA SER A 610 -19.68 -9.04 3.47
C SER A 610 -19.16 -9.50 4.84
N PRO A 611 -19.69 -10.60 5.41
CA PRO A 611 -19.29 -11.11 6.73
C PRO A 611 -17.81 -11.51 6.82
N ASN A 612 -17.09 -11.54 5.69
CA ASN A 612 -15.65 -11.87 5.60
C ASN A 612 -14.72 -10.70 6.01
N GLY A 613 -15.21 -9.77 6.83
CA GLY A 613 -14.37 -8.92 7.68
C GLY A 613 -13.46 -7.93 6.95
N VAL A 614 -13.86 -7.38 5.80
CA VAL A 614 -13.19 -6.18 5.27
C VAL A 614 -13.33 -5.08 6.32
N ALA A 615 -12.23 -4.48 6.77
CA ALA A 615 -12.26 -3.48 7.83
C ALA A 615 -13.22 -2.36 7.43
N ALA A 616 -14.02 -1.85 8.38
CA ALA A 616 -15.06 -0.85 8.09
C ALA A 616 -14.52 0.38 7.33
N SER A 617 -13.27 0.76 7.64
CA SER A 617 -12.50 1.82 6.96
C SER A 617 -12.21 1.54 5.48
N GLN A 618 -11.94 0.29 5.09
CA GLN A 618 -11.72 -0.10 3.69
C GLN A 618 -13.01 0.00 2.88
N GLY A 619 -14.13 -0.43 3.45
CA GLY A 619 -15.46 -0.26 2.84
C GLY A 619 -15.80 1.21 2.58
N ILE A 620 -15.39 2.10 3.48
CA ILE A 620 -15.59 3.55 3.33
C ILE A 620 -14.75 4.15 2.21
N ASN A 621 -13.46 3.84 2.15
CA ASN A 621 -12.58 4.43 1.13
C ASN A 621 -12.94 3.94 -0.27
N GLN A 622 -13.32 2.66 -0.40
CA GLN A 622 -13.86 2.10 -1.65
C GLN A 622 -15.18 2.79 -2.02
N TRP A 623 -16.08 2.96 -1.06
CA TRP A 623 -17.34 3.68 -1.28
C TRP A 623 -17.11 5.13 -1.73
N LYS A 624 -16.22 5.89 -1.06
CA LYS A 624 -15.88 7.26 -1.45
C LYS A 624 -15.34 7.32 -2.88
N SER A 625 -14.37 6.47 -3.20
CA SER A 625 -13.77 6.40 -4.54
C SER A 625 -14.82 6.08 -5.61
N TYR A 626 -15.73 5.16 -5.29
CA TYR A 626 -16.86 4.79 -6.13
C TYR A 626 -17.83 5.97 -6.35
N VAL A 627 -18.23 6.65 -5.28
CA VAL A 627 -19.13 7.81 -5.37
C VAL A 627 -18.49 8.96 -6.15
N ASP A 628 -17.22 9.28 -5.89
CA ASP A 628 -16.50 10.32 -6.61
C ASP A 628 -16.38 10.01 -8.11
N ALA A 629 -16.17 8.74 -8.48
CA ALA A 629 -16.18 8.29 -9.87
C ALA A 629 -17.57 8.43 -10.51
N GLY A 630 -18.62 8.02 -9.79
CA GLY A 630 -20.00 8.17 -10.23
C GLY A 630 -20.38 9.64 -10.44
N ILE A 631 -20.00 10.53 -9.51
CA ILE A 631 -20.23 11.99 -9.59
C ILE A 631 -19.57 12.56 -10.85
N ARG A 632 -18.32 12.18 -11.16
CA ARG A 632 -17.65 12.62 -12.39
C ARG A 632 -18.38 12.16 -13.65
N ALA A 633 -18.84 10.91 -13.67
CA ALA A 633 -19.59 10.37 -14.80
C ALA A 633 -20.95 11.07 -14.98
N ALA A 634 -21.70 11.26 -13.90
CA ALA A 634 -22.98 11.96 -13.89
C ALA A 634 -22.83 13.43 -14.32
N ASN A 635 -21.80 14.13 -13.83
CA ASN A 635 -21.49 15.50 -14.27
C ASN A 635 -21.16 15.60 -15.76
N SER A 636 -20.51 14.58 -16.34
CA SER A 636 -20.27 14.54 -17.78
C SER A 636 -21.57 14.40 -18.59
N LYS A 637 -22.59 13.77 -18.02
CA LYS A 637 -23.91 13.62 -18.66
C LYS A 637 -24.76 14.87 -18.51
N LEU A 638 -24.72 15.53 -17.35
CA LEU A 638 -25.44 16.80 -17.11
C LEU A 638 -24.94 17.97 -17.98
N LYS A 639 -23.72 17.88 -18.51
CA LYS A 639 -23.15 18.87 -19.45
C LYS A 639 -23.58 18.66 -20.90
N LYS A 640 -24.14 17.49 -21.24
CA LYS A 640 -24.69 17.17 -22.55
C LYS A 640 -26.18 17.49 -22.55
#